data_AF-A0AAD8CFX9-F1
#
_entry.id   AF-A0AAD8CFX9-F1
#
_cell.length_a   1.000
_cell.length_b   1.000
_cell.length_c   1.000
_cell.angle_alpha   90.00
_cell.angle_beta   90.00
_cell.angle_gamma   90.00
#
_symmetry.space_group_name_H-M   'P 1'
#
loop_
_entity.id
_entity.type
_entity.pdbx_description
1 polymer ?
#
loop_
_entity_poly.entity_id
_entity_poly.type
_entity_poly.pdbx_seq_one_letter_code
_entity_poly.pdbx_strand_id
1 'polypeptide(L)'
;MSGVKQLSLDPHPCEFSPFGNGSPHPLIIPQLDPQEGVRETERGRERVGQLYKLLQNTLHEAGLPETRDRTREPATVSSNSDITICVLGSPLPYLSLLLEGGREAPGDVFLCLSPSWLSRSPSPLHRASPPCSSTGRLLRAGGCTYLEDFRPPRRITYLLPVGREEGQEVTREADCPMGSSPRLAELLGDTLLTRVLLERNRVRCPPTLGLMYRPPRSYQTKGTTVTAVSLTEREGQGELVQREVLKFLESLAMEPYSKVVLKPSGGRWSGSHRPVRFLAKRDCEAVCREVCSMLPLLEEGETVLLEAFCPTMSPVSPVLTQTWDMYRCVNVPRPDLSFRMCAVVTRSPEGLPLLNQLVCSVGRSDSPIRHGSSPLQSLETTLQDWGLSDPAQCSNIHSQVKSTAETCLRVAMEMEAGLSPEQRGGWAAQTDMIGVDMLLSCSGQVVTPFCLGLKPSRCLESCGLFLSRGGALLHTPLNRSQRYIMEGRNLLIIGAGGFSKTFVWESARDFGLKIHLVESNPTHFAAGLVTTFIHLDLTDHKQAPENCSRICEALCERGIHPDGCLTFWDDCVVLVALVCERLGLRSSPTLAVRTARQKSQTHLRLLDGAPVEPSLADFRPPSSLEPKTTSSPPRPRLPLSSPEPTPGCCYSSPRLSSLIRSVEPSNGSTTTTTIADFSPASPSNNTISDIADNRVNLTKLSGNPIRDPLSEKATPVDRISGLFPDSPLPLPLPSCPVWTPSPHIYAVPCYHLESRADVEKAAWLVSFPAVMKLEYGAGAVGSKCVNSAEECQAHFEKISNDIREGTDYAGAGLAWSNAMTLMEYLSGTEHDIDLVLFNGQKVAAFISDNGPTRVPSFTVTAAAMPSYLRPDKRAQLVEAALRCCLGCGLTDGVFNVEMKMTPTGPRLIEINARMGGYYLRDWIRVVYGADILLAAFMVACGLRPRIPEASPPLCHLIGVMCILPQHFRVLKTTASSEVLRLLHSRGVIRFSQLVDELILRVYENAYCNVACQSQDRDAARLQLLSACQILGIDSPDYPVSYFLSDFK
;
A
#
# COMPACT_ATOMS: atom_id res chain seq x y z
N MET A 1 4.36 -49.29 51.77
CA MET A 1 3.31 -48.39 52.32
C MET A 1 2.41 -48.02 51.16
N SER A 2 1.43 -48.87 50.82
CA SER A 2 0.07 -48.98 51.41
C SER A 2 -0.96 -48.23 50.57
N GLY A 3 -1.61 -48.97 49.66
CA GLY A 3 -3.04 -48.85 49.37
C GLY A 3 -3.47 -47.90 48.25
N VAL A 4 -3.63 -48.41 47.03
CA VAL A 4 -4.69 -47.96 46.11
C VAL A 4 -5.26 -49.19 45.38
N LYS A 5 -6.60 -49.32 45.46
CA LYS A 5 -7.44 -50.39 44.94
C LYS A 5 -7.63 -50.28 43.41
N GLN A 6 -7.78 -51.44 42.76
CA GLN A 6 -8.37 -51.64 41.43
C GLN A 6 -9.74 -50.97 41.32
N LEU A 7 -10.00 -50.34 40.16
CA LEU A 7 -11.34 -50.19 39.58
C LEU A 7 -11.21 -50.36 38.06
N SER A 8 -11.70 -51.50 37.57
CA SER A 8 -12.01 -51.79 36.17
C SER A 8 -13.31 -51.08 35.78
N LEU A 9 -13.36 -50.49 34.58
CA LEU A 9 -14.62 -50.10 33.95
C LEU A 9 -14.66 -50.62 32.51
N ASP A 10 -15.59 -51.54 32.32
CA ASP A 10 -16.04 -52.14 31.06
C ASP A 10 -16.65 -51.11 30.08
N PRO A 11 -16.76 -51.46 28.79
CA PRO A 11 -17.30 -50.58 27.76
C PRO A 11 -18.83 -50.65 27.74
N HIS A 12 -19.51 -49.51 27.86
CA HIS A 12 -20.92 -49.39 27.48
C HIS A 12 -21.06 -48.52 26.22
N PRO A 13 -21.92 -48.94 25.27
CA PRO A 13 -22.16 -48.24 24.02
C PRO A 13 -23.15 -47.10 24.25
N CYS A 14 -22.83 -45.89 23.78
CA CYS A 14 -23.81 -44.80 23.75
C CYS A 14 -24.57 -44.80 22.43
N GLU A 15 -25.88 -44.94 22.59
CA GLU A 15 -26.92 -45.06 21.58
C GLU A 15 -27.04 -43.84 20.68
N PHE A 16 -27.36 -44.10 19.42
CA PHE A 16 -27.90 -43.13 18.46
C PHE A 16 -29.23 -42.56 18.98
N SER A 17 -29.31 -41.24 19.10
CA SER A 17 -30.62 -40.56 19.21
C SER A 17 -31.19 -40.29 17.80
N PRO A 18 -32.46 -40.63 17.53
CA PRO A 18 -33.08 -40.37 16.24
C PRO A 18 -33.64 -38.94 16.18
N PHE A 19 -33.35 -38.26 15.08
CA PHE A 19 -34.16 -37.24 14.40
C PHE A 19 -35.05 -36.34 15.28
N GLY A 20 -34.54 -35.16 15.60
CA GLY A 20 -35.40 -33.99 15.78
C GLY A 20 -35.93 -33.54 14.43
N ASN A 21 -37.18 -33.85 14.13
CA ASN A 21 -37.95 -33.32 13.00
C ASN A 21 -38.17 -31.79 13.18
N GLY A 22 -37.14 -31.00 12.88
CA GLY A 22 -37.32 -29.61 12.47
C GLY A 22 -37.60 -29.61 10.97
N SER A 23 -38.82 -29.24 10.58
CA SER A 23 -39.21 -29.08 9.18
C SER A 23 -38.16 -28.31 8.37
N PRO A 24 -37.73 -28.79 7.18
CA PRO A 24 -36.91 -27.98 6.31
C PRO A 24 -37.79 -26.82 5.83
N HIS A 25 -37.51 -25.60 6.30
CA HIS A 25 -38.00 -24.43 5.57
C HIS A 25 -37.47 -24.56 4.14
N PRO A 26 -38.35 -24.54 3.11
CA PRO A 26 -37.90 -24.62 1.74
C PRO A 26 -36.91 -23.49 1.49
N LEU A 27 -35.73 -23.83 0.96
CA LEU A 27 -34.75 -22.90 0.43
C LEU A 27 -35.43 -22.02 -0.63
N ILE A 28 -35.91 -20.86 -0.23
CA ILE A 28 -36.38 -19.84 -1.17
C ILE A 28 -35.12 -19.17 -1.71
N ILE A 29 -34.65 -19.65 -2.87
CA ILE A 29 -33.78 -18.84 -3.74
C ILE A 29 -34.59 -17.58 -4.08
N PRO A 30 -34.11 -16.36 -3.78
CA PRO A 30 -34.84 -15.15 -4.12
C PRO A 30 -35.13 -15.13 -5.63
N GLN A 31 -36.41 -14.98 -5.99
CA GLN A 31 -36.78 -14.68 -7.37
C GLN A 31 -36.32 -13.25 -7.67
N LEU A 32 -35.21 -13.11 -8.40
CA LEU A 32 -34.77 -11.84 -8.97
C LEU A 32 -35.57 -11.59 -10.26
N ASP A 33 -36.32 -10.49 -10.27
CA ASP A 33 -37.09 -10.02 -11.42
C ASP A 33 -36.12 -9.44 -12.47
N PRO A 34 -36.03 -10.01 -13.69
CA PRO A 34 -35.00 -9.64 -14.64
C PRO A 34 -35.39 -8.37 -15.41
N GLN A 35 -34.78 -7.24 -15.06
CA GLN A 35 -34.60 -6.17 -16.04
C GLN A 35 -33.32 -6.44 -16.84
N GLU A 36 -33.51 -6.83 -18.11
CA GLU A 36 -32.50 -6.95 -19.18
C GLU A 36 -31.18 -7.69 -18.87
N GLY A 37 -31.26 -8.86 -18.21
CA GLY A 37 -30.13 -9.78 -18.00
C GLY A 37 -30.29 -11.14 -18.71
N VAL A 38 -29.17 -11.82 -18.97
CA VAL A 38 -29.13 -13.19 -19.51
C VAL A 38 -29.98 -14.11 -18.62
N ARG A 39 -31.05 -14.70 -19.18
CA ARG A 39 -31.94 -15.60 -18.42
C ARG A 39 -31.16 -16.77 -17.86
N GLU A 40 -31.15 -16.91 -16.53
CA GLU A 40 -30.47 -17.98 -15.84
C GLU A 40 -31.15 -19.33 -16.12
N THR A 41 -30.41 -20.27 -16.71
CA THR A 41 -30.91 -21.62 -17.01
C THR A 41 -31.17 -22.41 -15.73
N GLU A 42 -32.04 -23.42 -15.78
CA GLU A 42 -32.36 -24.28 -14.63
C GLU A 42 -31.09 -24.95 -14.05
N ARG A 43 -30.19 -25.37 -14.93
CA ARG A 43 -28.85 -25.89 -14.60
C ARG A 43 -27.95 -24.86 -13.91
N GLY A 44 -28.06 -23.58 -14.28
CA GLY A 44 -27.36 -22.47 -13.64
C GLY A 44 -27.82 -22.23 -12.20
N ARG A 45 -29.14 -22.27 -11.95
CA ARG A 45 -29.69 -22.10 -10.59
C ARG A 45 -29.28 -23.22 -9.64
N GLU A 46 -29.33 -24.47 -10.09
CA GLU A 46 -28.89 -25.61 -9.30
C GLU A 46 -27.41 -25.47 -8.91
N ARG A 47 -26.58 -25.02 -9.86
CA ARG A 47 -25.14 -24.80 -9.65
C ARG A 47 -24.86 -23.69 -8.65
N VAL A 48 -25.57 -22.56 -8.74
CA VAL A 48 -25.46 -21.47 -7.75
C VAL A 48 -25.82 -21.97 -6.36
N GLY A 49 -26.87 -22.81 -6.25
CA GLY A 49 -27.22 -23.47 -4.99
C GLY A 49 -26.09 -24.36 -4.45
N GLN A 50 -25.43 -25.13 -5.30
CA GLN A 50 -24.27 -25.96 -4.92
C GLN A 50 -23.09 -25.10 -4.44
N LEU A 51 -22.73 -24.04 -5.16
CA LEU A 51 -21.64 -23.14 -4.79
C LEU A 51 -21.95 -22.36 -3.51
N TYR A 52 -23.22 -22.00 -3.29
CA TYR A 52 -23.64 -21.37 -2.05
C TYR A 52 -23.51 -22.33 -0.86
N LYS A 53 -23.95 -23.58 -1.02
CA LYS A 53 -23.78 -24.61 0.00
C LYS A 53 -22.30 -24.86 0.30
N LEU A 54 -21.46 -24.89 -0.73
CA LEU A 54 -20.01 -25.00 -0.57
C LEU A 54 -19.46 -23.84 0.26
N LEU A 55 -19.85 -22.59 -0.04
CA LEU A 55 -19.46 -21.42 0.76
C LEU A 55 -19.85 -21.57 2.23
N GLN A 56 -21.09 -21.96 2.53
CA GLN A 56 -21.55 -22.10 3.93
C GLN A 56 -20.74 -23.17 4.68
N ASN A 57 -20.51 -24.31 4.05
CA ASN A 57 -19.68 -25.36 4.64
C ASN A 57 -18.26 -24.87 4.92
N THR A 58 -17.63 -24.16 3.96
CA THR A 58 -16.28 -23.64 4.15
C THR A 58 -16.20 -22.59 5.26
N LEU A 59 -17.19 -21.71 5.38
CA LEU A 59 -17.25 -20.74 6.48
C LEU A 59 -17.36 -21.47 7.82
N HIS A 60 -18.22 -22.48 7.91
CA HIS A 60 -18.40 -23.29 9.11
C HIS A 60 -17.11 -24.02 9.51
N GLU A 61 -16.43 -24.69 8.57
CA GLU A 61 -15.15 -25.37 8.80
C GLU A 61 -14.05 -24.40 9.24
N ALA A 62 -14.06 -23.16 8.74
CA ALA A 62 -13.13 -22.10 9.13
C ALA A 62 -13.49 -21.41 10.47
N GLY A 63 -14.60 -21.79 11.12
CA GLY A 63 -15.08 -21.14 12.34
C GLY A 63 -15.60 -19.71 12.11
N LEU A 64 -16.03 -19.40 10.89
CA LEU A 64 -16.55 -18.10 10.48
C LEU A 64 -18.10 -18.09 10.49
N PRO A 65 -18.74 -16.94 10.69
CA PRO A 65 -20.19 -16.85 10.69
C PRO A 65 -20.79 -17.13 9.30
N GLU A 66 -22.00 -17.70 9.29
CA GLU A 66 -22.78 -17.92 8.07
C GLU A 66 -23.11 -16.60 7.33
N THR A 67 -23.38 -16.73 6.04
CA THR A 67 -23.77 -15.58 5.21
C THR A 67 -25.12 -15.01 5.64
N ARG A 68 -25.14 -13.70 5.88
CA ARG A 68 -26.37 -12.97 6.21
C ARG A 68 -27.02 -12.44 4.94
N ASP A 69 -28.31 -12.69 4.76
CA ASP A 69 -29.08 -12.13 3.65
C ASP A 69 -29.49 -10.68 3.98
N ARG A 70 -29.06 -9.74 3.14
CA ARG A 70 -29.40 -8.31 3.21
C ARG A 70 -30.07 -7.80 1.95
N THR A 71 -30.52 -8.68 1.06
CA THR A 71 -31.21 -8.28 -0.19
C THR A 71 -32.48 -7.45 0.08
N ARG A 72 -33.09 -7.61 1.26
CA ARG A 72 -34.29 -6.87 1.69
C ARG A 72 -34.00 -5.61 2.50
N GLU A 73 -32.76 -5.40 2.91
CA GLU A 73 -32.31 -4.19 3.60
C GLU A 73 -31.51 -3.37 2.60
N PRO A 74 -32.03 -2.24 2.06
CA PRO A 74 -31.23 -1.41 1.18
C PRO A 74 -29.98 -1.01 1.93
N ALA A 75 -28.81 -1.41 1.41
CA ALA A 75 -27.55 -1.03 2.01
C ALA A 75 -27.55 0.50 2.10
N THR A 76 -27.50 1.06 3.31
CA THR A 76 -27.02 2.42 3.48
C THR A 76 -25.60 2.39 2.94
N VAL A 77 -25.43 2.81 1.67
CA VAL A 77 -24.20 2.69 0.89
C VAL A 77 -23.03 3.14 1.76
N SER A 78 -22.30 2.17 2.34
CA SER A 78 -21.26 2.45 3.33
C SER A 78 -19.87 2.44 2.71
N SER A 79 -19.76 2.28 1.39
CA SER A 79 -18.47 2.40 0.68
C SER A 79 -18.55 3.50 -0.36
N ASN A 80 -18.03 4.68 -0.01
CA ASN A 80 -17.63 5.74 -0.95
C ASN A 80 -16.43 5.29 -1.81
N SER A 81 -16.41 4.05 -2.30
CA SER A 81 -15.29 3.48 -3.05
C SER A 81 -15.72 3.14 -4.46
N ASP A 82 -15.04 3.75 -5.43
CA ASP A 82 -15.22 3.46 -6.85
C ASP A 82 -14.54 2.16 -7.29
N ILE A 83 -13.81 1.51 -6.38
CA ILE A 83 -13.09 0.25 -6.60
C ILE A 83 -14.02 -0.93 -6.33
N THR A 84 -14.04 -1.88 -7.26
CA THR A 84 -14.93 -3.04 -7.27
C THR A 84 -14.18 -4.24 -7.90
N ILE A 85 -13.61 -5.10 -7.05
CA ILE A 85 -12.89 -6.32 -7.41
C ILE A 85 -13.86 -7.50 -7.35
N CYS A 86 -14.12 -8.11 -8.51
CA CYS A 86 -15.04 -9.23 -8.66
C CYS A 86 -14.29 -10.57 -8.74
N VAL A 87 -14.52 -11.47 -7.79
CA VAL A 87 -14.14 -12.89 -7.90
C VAL A 87 -15.34 -13.65 -8.48
N LEU A 88 -15.22 -14.16 -9.70
CA LEU A 88 -16.32 -14.82 -10.42
C LEU A 88 -16.16 -16.35 -10.39
N GLY A 89 -17.01 -17.07 -9.66
CA GLY A 89 -17.06 -18.54 -9.67
C GLY A 89 -16.98 -19.16 -8.27
N SER A 90 -16.17 -20.23 -8.13
CA SER A 90 -16.09 -21.00 -6.88
C SER A 90 -15.47 -20.20 -5.71
N PRO A 91 -16.08 -20.22 -4.50
CA PRO A 91 -15.56 -19.52 -3.32
C PRO A 91 -14.26 -20.12 -2.76
N LEU A 92 -14.14 -21.45 -2.83
CA LEU A 92 -13.14 -22.20 -2.06
C LEU A 92 -11.69 -21.78 -2.36
N PRO A 93 -11.26 -21.62 -3.62
CA PRO A 93 -9.86 -21.35 -3.91
C PRO A 93 -9.44 -19.90 -3.68
N TYR A 94 -10.37 -18.99 -3.38
CA TYR A 94 -10.06 -17.57 -3.21
C TYR A 94 -10.56 -17.02 -1.88
N LEU A 95 -10.93 -17.90 -0.93
CA LEU A 95 -11.36 -17.47 0.39
C LEU A 95 -10.31 -16.60 1.09
N SER A 96 -9.01 -16.93 0.93
CA SER A 96 -7.91 -16.12 1.47
C SER A 96 -7.90 -14.69 0.92
N LEU A 97 -8.02 -14.53 -0.41
CA LEU A 97 -8.14 -13.24 -1.09
C LEU A 97 -9.39 -12.47 -0.62
N LEU A 98 -10.52 -13.16 -0.49
CA LEU A 98 -11.78 -12.56 -0.02
C LEU A 98 -11.68 -12.09 1.44
N LEU A 99 -11.02 -12.86 2.31
CA LEU A 99 -10.80 -12.50 3.71
C LEU A 99 -9.81 -11.33 3.85
N GLU A 100 -8.73 -11.32 3.06
CA GLU A 100 -7.83 -10.17 2.92
C GLU A 100 -8.64 -8.95 2.47
N GLY A 101 -9.54 -9.12 1.49
CA GLY A 101 -10.45 -8.08 0.99
C GLY A 101 -11.33 -7.50 2.09
N GLY A 102 -11.95 -8.35 2.89
CA GLY A 102 -12.76 -7.92 4.03
C GLY A 102 -11.97 -7.13 5.08
N ARG A 103 -10.66 -7.37 5.22
CA ARG A 103 -9.77 -6.68 6.16
C ARG A 103 -9.23 -5.36 5.61
N GLU A 104 -8.69 -5.38 4.39
CA GLU A 104 -7.89 -4.28 3.83
C GLU A 104 -8.69 -3.34 2.92
N ALA A 105 -9.71 -3.88 2.25
CA ALA A 105 -10.59 -3.13 1.35
C ALA A 105 -12.06 -3.49 1.61
N PRO A 106 -12.57 -3.28 2.84
CA PRO A 106 -13.92 -3.65 3.21
C PRO A 106 -14.92 -2.93 2.30
N GLY A 107 -15.79 -3.71 1.64
CA GLY A 107 -16.73 -3.19 0.66
C GLY A 107 -16.28 -3.35 -0.80
N ASP A 108 -15.01 -3.54 -1.09
CA ASP A 108 -14.50 -3.42 -2.47
C ASP A 108 -14.32 -4.77 -3.17
N VAL A 109 -14.16 -5.85 -2.39
CA VAL A 109 -13.96 -7.21 -2.92
C VAL A 109 -15.23 -8.03 -2.71
N PHE A 110 -15.78 -8.60 -3.77
CA PHE A 110 -17.00 -9.41 -3.70
C PHE A 110 -16.89 -10.69 -4.52
N LEU A 111 -17.64 -11.68 -4.07
CA LEU A 111 -17.82 -12.95 -4.73
C LEU A 111 -19.10 -12.94 -5.56
N CYS A 112 -18.94 -13.18 -6.86
CA CYS A 112 -20.01 -13.38 -7.81
C CYS A 112 -20.07 -14.88 -8.16
N LEU A 113 -21.13 -15.58 -7.77
CA LEU A 113 -21.23 -17.03 -7.98
C LEU A 113 -21.65 -17.40 -9.40
N SER A 114 -22.22 -16.45 -10.16
CA SER A 114 -22.78 -16.72 -11.48
C SER A 114 -22.59 -15.52 -12.40
N PRO A 115 -22.18 -15.73 -13.67
CA PRO A 115 -22.17 -14.68 -14.68
C PRO A 115 -23.52 -13.98 -14.88
N SER A 116 -24.64 -14.65 -14.56
CA SER A 116 -26.00 -14.09 -14.68
C SER A 116 -26.26 -12.88 -13.78
N TRP A 117 -25.47 -12.71 -12.71
CA TRP A 117 -25.58 -11.58 -11.78
C TRP A 117 -24.93 -10.30 -12.32
N LEU A 118 -24.20 -10.44 -13.43
CA LEU A 118 -23.55 -9.35 -14.14
C LEU A 118 -24.48 -8.83 -15.23
N SER A 119 -24.60 -7.51 -15.26
CA SER A 119 -25.28 -6.75 -16.30
C SER A 119 -24.25 -5.95 -17.09
N ARG A 120 -24.64 -5.45 -18.25
CA ARG A 120 -23.77 -4.64 -19.10
C ARG A 120 -24.25 -3.20 -19.04
N SER A 121 -23.32 -2.27 -18.88
CA SER A 121 -23.59 -0.85 -19.05
C SER A 121 -22.70 -0.32 -20.18
N PRO A 122 -23.18 0.59 -21.04
CA PRO A 122 -22.32 1.26 -22.01
C PRO A 122 -21.16 2.00 -21.30
N SER A 123 -19.96 1.98 -21.88
CA SER A 123 -18.83 2.83 -21.44
C SER A 123 -18.65 3.98 -22.42
N PRO A 124 -18.43 5.22 -21.92
CA PRO A 124 -18.01 6.34 -22.76
C PRO A 124 -16.55 6.22 -23.23
N LEU A 125 -15.70 5.46 -22.52
CA LEU A 125 -14.25 5.37 -22.75
C LEU A 125 -13.86 4.24 -23.72
N HIS A 126 -14.62 3.14 -23.73
CA HIS A 126 -14.32 1.96 -24.54
C HIS A 126 -15.51 1.54 -25.40
N ARG A 127 -15.25 1.01 -26.61
CA ARG A 127 -16.30 0.49 -27.51
C ARG A 127 -17.06 -0.72 -26.92
N ALA A 128 -16.51 -1.37 -25.90
CA ALA A 128 -17.13 -2.48 -25.16
C ALA A 128 -17.89 -1.97 -23.93
N SER A 129 -18.96 -2.68 -23.54
CA SER A 129 -19.79 -2.32 -22.38
C SER A 129 -19.22 -2.93 -21.09
N PRO A 130 -18.78 -2.13 -20.09
CA PRO A 130 -18.23 -2.62 -18.84
C PRO A 130 -19.19 -3.55 -18.11
N PRO A 131 -18.67 -4.64 -17.52
CA PRO A 131 -19.46 -5.48 -16.65
C PRO A 131 -19.81 -4.69 -15.37
N CYS A 132 -21.09 -4.66 -15.04
CA CYS A 132 -21.62 -4.07 -13.82
C CYS A 132 -22.30 -5.16 -13.00
N SER A 133 -22.01 -5.24 -11.72
CA SER A 133 -22.67 -6.18 -10.82
C SER A 133 -23.88 -5.55 -10.17
N SER A 134 -25.05 -6.15 -10.35
CA SER A 134 -26.28 -5.76 -9.66
C SER A 134 -26.43 -6.46 -8.31
N THR A 135 -25.76 -7.61 -8.13
CA THR A 135 -25.87 -8.46 -6.93
C THR A 135 -24.52 -9.08 -6.63
N GLY A 136 -24.11 -9.11 -5.37
CA GLY A 136 -22.84 -9.74 -4.98
C GLY A 136 -22.80 -10.14 -3.52
N ARG A 137 -21.88 -11.05 -3.19
CA ARG A 137 -21.61 -11.43 -1.81
C ARG A 137 -20.40 -10.68 -1.28
N LEU A 138 -20.62 -9.81 -0.31
CA LEU A 138 -19.56 -8.99 0.27
C LEU A 138 -18.96 -9.67 1.50
N LEU A 139 -17.63 -9.77 1.56
CA LEU A 139 -16.92 -10.07 2.81
C LEU A 139 -16.53 -8.77 3.51
N ARG A 140 -16.85 -8.66 4.80
CA ARG A 140 -16.36 -7.58 5.67
C ARG A 140 -15.41 -8.13 6.73
N ALA A 141 -14.73 -7.22 7.42
CA ALA A 141 -13.83 -7.53 8.53
C ALA A 141 -14.51 -8.47 9.55
N GLY A 142 -13.75 -9.46 10.03
CA GLY A 142 -14.27 -10.50 10.93
C GLY A 142 -14.93 -11.69 10.22
N GLY A 143 -14.75 -11.83 8.89
CA GLY A 143 -15.25 -12.98 8.12
C GLY A 143 -16.77 -12.99 7.90
N CYS A 144 -17.45 -11.89 8.22
CA CYS A 144 -18.88 -11.76 7.96
C CYS A 144 -19.13 -11.65 6.45
N THR A 145 -19.93 -12.56 5.92
CA THR A 145 -20.39 -12.53 4.53
C THR A 145 -21.82 -12.00 4.46
N TYR A 146 -22.11 -11.15 3.47
CA TYR A 146 -23.45 -10.60 3.23
C TYR A 146 -23.88 -10.85 1.79
N LEU A 147 -25.13 -11.28 1.58
CA LEU A 147 -25.76 -11.23 0.26
C LEU A 147 -26.43 -9.87 0.10
N GLU A 148 -25.93 -9.03 -0.81
CA GLU A 148 -26.37 -7.65 -1.01
C GLU A 148 -26.72 -7.38 -2.48
N ASP A 149 -27.80 -6.63 -2.70
CA ASP A 149 -28.18 -6.06 -4.00
C ASP A 149 -27.67 -4.63 -4.09
N PHE A 150 -26.97 -4.29 -5.17
CA PHE A 150 -26.41 -2.96 -5.40
C PHE A 150 -27.37 -2.12 -6.24
N ARG A 151 -27.83 -1.00 -5.66
CA ARG A 151 -28.64 0.00 -6.35
C ARG A 151 -28.03 1.40 -6.16
N PRO A 152 -27.47 2.02 -7.21
CA PRO A 152 -27.28 1.49 -8.57
C PRO A 152 -26.28 0.32 -8.62
N PRO A 153 -26.25 -0.48 -9.71
CA PRO A 153 -25.24 -1.51 -9.92
C PRO A 153 -23.82 -0.95 -9.84
N ARG A 154 -22.89 -1.73 -9.30
CA ARG A 154 -21.47 -1.33 -9.19
C ARG A 154 -20.69 -1.74 -10.42
N ARG A 155 -19.97 -0.79 -11.02
CA ARG A 155 -19.04 -1.07 -12.12
C ARG A 155 -17.88 -1.91 -11.62
N ILE A 156 -17.57 -3.01 -12.31
CA ILE A 156 -16.41 -3.83 -12.00
C ILE A 156 -15.16 -3.15 -12.55
N THR A 157 -14.16 -2.98 -11.70
CA THR A 157 -12.90 -2.32 -12.05
C THR A 157 -11.72 -3.30 -12.08
N TYR A 158 -11.94 -4.53 -11.61
CA TYR A 158 -11.05 -5.66 -11.78
C TYR A 158 -11.83 -6.98 -11.71
N LEU A 159 -11.55 -7.92 -12.62
CA LEU A 159 -12.23 -9.22 -12.68
C LEU A 159 -11.24 -10.37 -12.51
N LEU A 160 -11.58 -11.30 -11.61
CA LEU A 160 -10.85 -12.53 -11.38
C LEU A 160 -11.76 -13.73 -11.69
N PRO A 161 -11.71 -14.29 -12.91
CA PRO A 161 -12.50 -15.45 -13.26
C PRO A 161 -11.94 -16.72 -12.61
N VAL A 162 -12.84 -17.51 -12.00
CA VAL A 162 -12.56 -18.74 -11.26
C VAL A 162 -13.29 -19.91 -11.91
N GLY A 163 -12.71 -20.44 -12.99
CA GLY A 163 -13.29 -21.59 -13.69
C GLY A 163 -12.85 -21.70 -15.15
N ARG A 164 -13.04 -22.88 -15.75
CA ARG A 164 -12.70 -23.15 -17.17
C ARG A 164 -13.82 -22.79 -18.15
N GLU A 165 -15.08 -22.93 -17.75
CA GLU A 165 -16.23 -22.75 -18.64
C GLU A 165 -17.02 -21.47 -18.30
N GLU A 166 -17.10 -21.13 -17.02
CA GLU A 166 -17.87 -19.99 -16.52
C GLU A 166 -17.09 -18.69 -16.75
N GLY A 167 -17.67 -17.81 -17.57
CA GLY A 167 -17.13 -16.47 -17.78
C GLY A 167 -16.35 -16.26 -19.08
N GLN A 168 -16.23 -17.25 -19.97
CA GLN A 168 -15.51 -17.06 -21.24
C GLN A 168 -16.08 -15.93 -22.11
N GLU A 169 -17.41 -15.76 -22.13
CA GLU A 169 -18.07 -14.62 -22.77
C GLU A 169 -17.82 -13.32 -22.00
N VAL A 170 -17.97 -13.36 -20.68
CA VAL A 170 -17.74 -12.19 -19.80
C VAL A 170 -16.31 -11.67 -19.93
N THR A 171 -15.30 -12.54 -19.95
CA THR A 171 -13.88 -12.14 -20.03
C THR A 171 -13.49 -11.59 -21.39
N ARG A 172 -14.12 -12.09 -22.47
CA ARG A 172 -13.83 -11.60 -23.83
C ARG A 172 -14.29 -10.17 -24.05
N GLU A 173 -15.41 -9.81 -23.43
CA GLU A 173 -16.08 -8.53 -23.64
C GLU A 173 -15.83 -7.53 -22.49
N ALA A 174 -15.18 -7.98 -21.40
CA ALA A 174 -14.82 -7.11 -20.29
C ALA A 174 -13.83 -6.02 -20.73
N ASP A 175 -14.16 -4.78 -20.38
CA ASP A 175 -13.29 -3.61 -20.55
C ASP A 175 -12.43 -3.34 -19.32
N CYS A 176 -12.48 -4.18 -18.28
CA CYS A 176 -11.70 -4.00 -17.06
C CYS A 176 -10.48 -4.93 -17.03
N PRO A 177 -9.41 -4.57 -16.29
CA PRO A 177 -8.29 -5.46 -15.98
C PRO A 177 -8.71 -6.83 -15.44
N MET A 178 -8.04 -7.90 -15.89
CA MET A 178 -8.30 -9.26 -15.42
C MET A 178 -7.05 -9.98 -14.93
N GLY A 179 -7.17 -10.66 -13.77
CA GLY A 179 -6.09 -11.41 -13.14
C GLY A 179 -5.89 -12.84 -13.64
N SER A 180 -6.79 -13.29 -14.52
CA SER A 180 -6.69 -14.53 -15.26
C SER A 180 -7.73 -14.51 -16.39
N SER A 181 -7.79 -15.58 -17.17
CA SER A 181 -8.90 -15.88 -18.06
C SER A 181 -9.04 -17.40 -18.21
N PRO A 182 -10.19 -17.90 -18.68
CA PRO A 182 -10.33 -19.33 -19.03
C PRO A 182 -9.24 -19.83 -19.98
N ARG A 183 -8.80 -19.01 -20.95
CA ARG A 183 -7.73 -19.35 -21.90
C ARG A 183 -6.37 -19.44 -21.21
N LEU A 184 -6.03 -18.48 -20.36
CA LEU A 184 -4.76 -18.51 -19.61
C LEU A 184 -4.75 -19.68 -18.61
N ALA A 185 -5.86 -19.92 -17.92
CA ALA A 185 -6.01 -21.05 -17.00
C ALA A 185 -5.90 -22.41 -17.72
N GLU A 186 -6.40 -22.51 -18.97
CA GLU A 186 -6.22 -23.68 -19.82
C GLU A 186 -4.74 -23.91 -20.16
N LEU A 187 -4.02 -22.86 -20.56
CA LEU A 187 -2.58 -22.90 -20.88
C LEU A 187 -1.73 -23.31 -19.68
N LEU A 188 -1.95 -22.69 -18.52
CA LEU A 188 -1.22 -23.01 -17.29
C LEU A 188 -1.62 -24.38 -16.72
N GLY A 189 -2.83 -24.84 -17.01
CA GLY A 189 -3.30 -26.17 -16.67
C GLY A 189 -2.71 -27.28 -17.54
N ASP A 190 -2.17 -26.97 -18.72
CA ASP A 190 -1.44 -27.92 -19.55
C ASP A 190 -0.09 -28.24 -18.89
N THR A 191 -0.07 -29.36 -18.17
CA THR A 191 1.11 -29.81 -17.43
C THR A 191 2.27 -30.11 -18.39
N LEU A 192 2.02 -30.62 -19.61
CA LEU A 192 3.10 -30.93 -20.55
C LEU A 192 3.73 -29.65 -21.10
N LEU A 193 2.90 -28.65 -21.45
CA LEU A 193 3.38 -27.34 -21.89
C LEU A 193 4.22 -26.67 -20.80
N THR A 194 3.69 -26.60 -19.58
CA THR A 194 4.38 -25.95 -18.46
C THR A 194 5.68 -26.67 -18.11
N ARG A 195 5.75 -28.00 -18.17
CA ARG A 195 7.01 -28.76 -18.00
C ARG A 195 8.10 -28.32 -18.97
N VAL A 196 7.78 -28.26 -20.26
CA VAL A 196 8.73 -27.84 -21.31
C VAL A 196 9.22 -26.42 -21.07
N LEU A 197 8.30 -25.50 -20.77
CA LEU A 197 8.63 -24.08 -20.53
C LEU A 197 9.49 -23.88 -19.28
N LEU A 198 9.20 -24.62 -18.21
CA LEU A 198 9.93 -24.57 -16.96
C LEU A 198 11.35 -25.14 -17.10
N GLU A 199 11.53 -26.31 -17.73
CA GLU A 199 12.85 -26.91 -17.91
C GLU A 199 13.78 -26.06 -18.79
N ARG A 200 13.25 -25.43 -19.84
CA ARG A 200 14.02 -24.48 -20.67
C ARG A 200 14.55 -23.29 -19.89
N ASN A 201 13.83 -22.90 -18.85
CA ASN A 201 14.19 -21.83 -17.93
C ASN A 201 14.87 -22.34 -16.65
N ARG A 202 15.48 -23.53 -16.73
CA ARG A 202 16.29 -24.14 -15.65
C ARG A 202 15.52 -24.42 -14.36
N VAL A 203 14.18 -24.48 -14.42
CA VAL A 203 13.37 -24.97 -13.31
C VAL A 203 13.30 -26.49 -13.40
N ARG A 204 13.76 -27.18 -12.34
CA ARG A 204 13.78 -28.64 -12.30
C ARG A 204 12.36 -29.19 -12.27
N CYS A 205 12.08 -30.09 -13.21
CA CYS A 205 10.85 -30.86 -13.27
C CYS A 205 11.19 -32.36 -13.28
N PRO A 206 10.23 -33.23 -12.92
CA PRO A 206 10.35 -34.66 -13.18
C PRO A 206 10.50 -34.91 -14.70
N PRO A 207 11.45 -35.76 -15.13
CA PRO A 207 11.44 -36.31 -16.47
C PRO A 207 10.05 -36.85 -16.83
N THR A 208 9.56 -36.49 -18.01
CA THR A 208 8.14 -36.66 -18.36
C THR A 208 8.01 -37.19 -19.79
N LEU A 209 7.26 -38.28 -19.98
CA LEU A 209 6.73 -38.69 -21.26
C LEU A 209 5.23 -38.34 -21.33
N GLY A 210 4.85 -37.52 -22.30
CA GLY A 210 3.46 -37.20 -22.61
C GLY A 210 2.98 -37.88 -23.88
N LEU A 211 1.96 -38.73 -23.76
CA LEU A 211 1.26 -39.37 -24.87
C LEU A 211 -0.06 -38.63 -25.11
N MET A 212 -0.12 -37.82 -26.18
CA MET A 212 -1.18 -36.85 -26.43
C MET A 212 -2.12 -37.37 -27.51
N TYR A 213 -3.42 -37.39 -27.25
CA TYR A 213 -4.40 -37.73 -28.29
C TYR A 213 -4.78 -36.47 -29.06
N ARG A 214 -4.39 -36.38 -30.34
CA ARG A 214 -4.66 -35.23 -31.23
C ARG A 214 -4.36 -33.88 -30.55
N PRO A 215 -3.09 -33.57 -30.27
CA PRO A 215 -2.71 -32.38 -29.52
C PRO A 215 -3.16 -31.10 -30.23
N PRO A 216 -3.66 -30.08 -29.51
CA PRO A 216 -4.15 -28.84 -30.11
C PRO A 216 -3.01 -27.91 -30.55
N ARG A 217 -1.76 -28.27 -30.26
CA ARG A 217 -0.56 -27.45 -30.44
C ARG A 217 0.70 -28.30 -30.55
N SER A 218 1.75 -27.71 -31.08
CA SER A 218 3.09 -28.32 -31.07
C SER A 218 3.83 -28.06 -29.75
N TYR A 219 4.58 -29.04 -29.27
CA TYR A 219 5.40 -28.94 -28.06
C TYR A 219 6.88 -29.03 -28.44
N GLN A 220 7.67 -27.99 -28.14
CA GLN A 220 9.08 -27.99 -28.48
C GLN A 220 9.93 -28.61 -27.36
N THR A 221 10.12 -29.92 -27.42
CA THR A 221 10.82 -30.70 -26.36
C THR A 221 12.35 -30.75 -26.51
N LYS A 222 12.90 -30.23 -27.62
CA LYS A 222 14.35 -30.29 -27.88
C LYS A 222 15.13 -29.64 -26.74
N GLY A 223 16.11 -30.37 -26.20
CA GLY A 223 16.96 -29.92 -25.09
C GLY A 223 16.36 -30.06 -23.69
N THR A 224 15.20 -30.73 -23.56
CA THR A 224 14.52 -31.00 -22.28
C THR A 224 14.48 -32.50 -21.98
N THR A 225 14.22 -32.87 -20.73
CA THR A 225 13.93 -34.26 -20.33
C THR A 225 12.47 -34.66 -20.56
N VAL A 226 11.67 -33.73 -21.08
CA VAL A 226 10.28 -33.93 -21.47
C VAL A 226 10.24 -34.49 -22.89
N THR A 227 9.48 -35.57 -23.09
CA THR A 227 9.20 -36.14 -24.41
C THR A 227 7.71 -36.04 -24.69
N ALA A 228 7.34 -35.61 -25.90
CA ALA A 228 5.95 -35.43 -26.32
C ALA A 228 5.70 -36.30 -27.55
N VAL A 229 4.73 -37.21 -27.47
CA VAL A 229 4.37 -38.16 -28.52
C VAL A 229 2.90 -37.93 -28.90
N SER A 230 2.64 -37.68 -30.18
CA SER A 230 1.29 -37.46 -30.70
C SER A 230 0.68 -38.79 -31.17
N LEU A 231 -0.54 -39.06 -30.73
CA LEU A 231 -1.36 -40.21 -31.13
C LEU A 231 -2.48 -39.73 -32.05
N THR A 232 -2.61 -40.38 -33.21
CA THR A 232 -3.65 -40.04 -34.21
C THR A 232 -4.97 -40.78 -33.94
N GLU A 233 -4.89 -41.98 -33.35
CA GLU A 233 -6.01 -42.86 -33.00
C GLU A 233 -5.89 -43.32 -31.54
N ARG A 234 -7.03 -43.65 -30.90
CA ARG A 234 -7.06 -44.11 -29.49
C ARG A 234 -6.67 -45.58 -29.34
N GLU A 235 -6.89 -46.37 -30.39
CA GLU A 235 -6.66 -47.81 -30.44
C GLU A 235 -5.70 -48.15 -31.59
N GLY A 236 -5.11 -49.35 -31.58
CA GLY A 236 -4.21 -49.81 -32.66
C GLY A 236 -2.78 -49.25 -32.64
N GLN A 237 -2.43 -48.36 -31.70
CA GLN A 237 -1.08 -47.76 -31.57
C GLN A 237 -0.22 -48.40 -30.46
N GLY A 238 -0.55 -49.62 -30.04
CA GLY A 238 0.11 -50.30 -28.92
C GLY A 238 1.63 -50.43 -29.08
N GLU A 239 2.11 -50.77 -30.29
CA GLU A 239 3.54 -50.90 -30.58
C GLU A 239 4.29 -49.56 -30.46
N LEU A 240 3.69 -48.47 -30.94
CA LEU A 240 4.23 -47.12 -30.81
C LEU A 240 4.35 -46.73 -29.34
N VAL A 241 3.26 -46.91 -28.59
CA VAL A 241 3.21 -46.58 -27.15
C VAL A 241 4.25 -47.38 -26.38
N GLN A 242 4.31 -48.70 -26.60
CA GLN A 242 5.28 -49.57 -25.94
C GLN A 242 6.71 -49.16 -26.25
N ARG A 243 7.03 -48.86 -27.52
CA ARG A 243 8.36 -48.40 -27.93
C ARG A 243 8.76 -47.10 -27.24
N GLU A 244 7.88 -46.09 -27.22
CA GLU A 244 8.20 -44.80 -26.61
C GLU A 244 8.26 -44.87 -25.07
N VAL A 245 7.43 -45.72 -24.44
CA VAL A 245 7.50 -45.99 -22.99
C VAL A 245 8.83 -46.65 -22.63
N LEU A 246 9.23 -47.72 -23.33
CA LEU A 246 10.51 -48.39 -23.09
C LEU A 246 11.69 -47.42 -23.29
N LYS A 247 11.70 -46.68 -24.41
CA LYS A 247 12.71 -45.65 -24.69
C LYS A 247 12.80 -44.60 -23.59
N PHE A 248 11.67 -44.19 -23.01
CA PHE A 248 11.66 -43.26 -21.89
C PHE A 248 12.25 -43.89 -20.62
N LEU A 249 11.80 -45.10 -20.25
CA LEU A 249 12.27 -45.81 -19.06
C LEU A 249 13.79 -46.10 -19.12
N GLU A 250 14.32 -46.39 -20.30
CA GLU A 250 15.74 -46.68 -20.54
C GLU A 250 16.61 -45.43 -20.75
N SER A 251 16.01 -44.23 -20.79
CA SER A 251 16.76 -42.99 -21.01
C SER A 251 17.70 -42.63 -19.86
N LEU A 252 18.79 -41.92 -20.17
CA LEU A 252 19.74 -41.38 -19.18
C LEU A 252 19.04 -40.53 -18.11
N ALA A 253 17.99 -39.79 -18.49
CA ALA A 253 17.22 -38.97 -17.56
C ALA A 253 16.48 -39.80 -16.49
N MET A 254 16.18 -41.06 -16.79
CA MET A 254 15.48 -41.98 -15.90
C MET A 254 16.42 -42.84 -15.04
N GLU A 255 17.73 -42.86 -15.28
CA GLU A 255 18.71 -43.65 -14.50
C GLU A 255 18.60 -43.47 -12.97
N PRO A 256 18.43 -42.24 -12.44
CA PRO A 256 18.38 -42.02 -10.99
C PRO A 256 17.09 -42.52 -10.31
N TYR A 257 16.08 -42.91 -11.07
CA TYR A 257 14.73 -43.15 -10.56
C TYR A 257 14.36 -44.64 -10.64
N SER A 258 13.72 -45.15 -9.60
CA SER A 258 13.28 -46.55 -9.50
C SER A 258 11.77 -46.74 -9.66
N LYS A 259 11.00 -45.64 -9.70
CA LYS A 259 9.54 -45.61 -9.78
C LYS A 259 9.08 -44.54 -10.77
N VAL A 260 7.88 -44.73 -11.32
CA VAL A 260 7.20 -43.80 -12.21
C VAL A 260 5.79 -43.50 -11.70
N VAL A 261 5.30 -42.31 -12.05
CA VAL A 261 3.96 -41.83 -11.74
C VAL A 261 3.19 -41.67 -13.03
N LEU A 262 2.05 -42.33 -13.12
CA LEU A 262 1.17 -42.29 -14.28
C LEU A 262 -0.11 -41.52 -13.94
N LYS A 263 -0.45 -40.52 -14.75
CA LYS A 263 -1.60 -39.62 -14.50
C LYS A 263 -2.15 -38.97 -15.79
N PRO A 264 -3.49 -38.87 -15.98
CA PRO A 264 -4.08 -38.25 -17.17
C PRO A 264 -4.15 -36.72 -17.03
N SER A 265 -3.79 -35.95 -18.04
CA SER A 265 -3.69 -34.48 -18.04
C SER A 265 -4.61 -33.90 -19.10
N GLY A 266 -5.40 -32.89 -18.74
CA GLY A 266 -6.41 -32.31 -19.63
C GLY A 266 -7.46 -31.56 -18.83
N GLY A 267 -8.39 -30.91 -19.53
CA GLY A 267 -9.35 -30.00 -18.90
C GLY A 267 -10.28 -30.68 -17.89
N ARG A 268 -10.78 -31.87 -18.23
CA ARG A 268 -11.67 -32.67 -17.37
C ARG A 268 -10.97 -33.24 -16.12
N TRP A 269 -9.64 -33.35 -16.15
CA TRP A 269 -8.86 -33.99 -15.09
C TRP A 269 -8.45 -33.03 -13.96
N SER A 270 -8.98 -31.80 -13.98
CA SER A 270 -8.74 -30.76 -12.98
C SER A 270 -9.61 -31.00 -11.73
N GLY A 271 -9.15 -31.83 -10.78
CA GLY A 271 -9.91 -32.10 -9.55
C GLY A 271 -9.38 -33.23 -8.66
N SER A 272 -10.05 -33.47 -7.54
CA SER A 272 -9.67 -34.43 -6.48
C SER A 272 -9.73 -35.90 -6.90
N HIS A 273 -10.37 -36.21 -8.03
CA HIS A 273 -10.63 -37.57 -8.53
C HIS A 273 -9.81 -37.93 -9.78
N ARG A 274 -8.60 -37.36 -9.92
CA ARG A 274 -7.65 -37.78 -10.94
C ARG A 274 -7.04 -39.15 -10.58
N PRO A 275 -7.17 -40.18 -11.43
CA PRO A 275 -6.50 -41.45 -11.19
C PRO A 275 -4.99 -41.23 -11.31
N VAL A 276 -4.27 -41.50 -10.22
CA VAL A 276 -2.81 -41.48 -10.18
C VAL A 276 -2.33 -42.87 -9.80
N ARG A 277 -1.37 -43.41 -10.54
CA ARG A 277 -0.78 -44.73 -10.29
C ARG A 277 0.72 -44.58 -10.06
N PHE A 278 1.24 -45.34 -9.10
CA PHE A 278 2.66 -45.42 -8.81
C PHE A 278 3.13 -46.81 -9.21
N LEU A 279 4.10 -46.89 -10.10
CA LEU A 279 4.56 -48.15 -10.68
C LEU A 279 6.07 -48.28 -10.51
N ALA A 280 6.56 -49.51 -10.37
CA ALA A 280 7.99 -49.77 -10.32
C ALA A 280 8.57 -49.66 -11.73
N LYS A 281 9.65 -48.88 -11.91
CA LYS A 281 10.30 -48.69 -13.22
C LYS A 281 10.74 -50.02 -13.83
N ARG A 282 11.20 -50.96 -12.99
CA ARG A 282 11.68 -52.29 -13.40
C ARG A 282 10.60 -53.20 -13.99
N ASP A 283 9.31 -52.88 -13.77
CA ASP A 283 8.18 -53.65 -14.29
C ASP A 283 7.64 -52.97 -15.55
N CYS A 284 8.43 -53.03 -16.62
CA CYS A 284 8.12 -52.35 -17.88
C CYS A 284 6.78 -52.83 -18.48
N GLU A 285 6.44 -54.11 -18.31
CA GLU A 285 5.18 -54.68 -18.79
C GLU A 285 3.98 -54.10 -18.06
N ALA A 286 4.03 -54.00 -16.72
CA ALA A 286 2.96 -53.36 -15.95
C ALA A 286 2.82 -51.87 -16.30
N VAL A 287 3.93 -51.17 -16.51
CA VAL A 287 3.91 -49.75 -16.94
C VAL A 287 3.23 -49.61 -18.29
N CYS A 288 3.61 -50.41 -19.29
CA CYS A 288 2.99 -50.35 -20.62
C CYS A 288 1.51 -50.69 -20.57
N ARG A 289 1.13 -51.72 -19.81
CA ARG A 289 -0.27 -52.16 -19.65
C ARG A 289 -1.15 -51.05 -19.06
N GLU A 290 -0.67 -50.38 -18.01
CA GLU A 290 -1.43 -49.31 -17.35
C GLU A 290 -1.46 -48.03 -18.19
N VAL A 291 -0.41 -47.71 -18.94
CA VAL A 291 -0.45 -46.61 -19.92
C VAL A 291 -1.52 -46.88 -20.96
N CYS A 292 -1.50 -48.07 -21.57
CA CYS A 292 -2.48 -48.48 -22.59
C CYS A 292 -3.92 -48.50 -22.05
N SER A 293 -4.13 -48.87 -20.78
CA SER A 293 -5.47 -48.89 -20.18
C SER A 293 -6.09 -47.48 -20.03
N MET A 294 -5.26 -46.43 -19.99
CA MET A 294 -5.74 -45.04 -19.90
C MET A 294 -5.98 -44.36 -21.25
N LEU A 295 -5.39 -44.85 -22.35
CA LEU A 295 -5.51 -44.21 -23.67
C LEU A 295 -6.97 -44.12 -24.19
N PRO A 296 -7.83 -45.15 -24.03
CA PRO A 296 -9.22 -45.07 -24.45
C PRO A 296 -10.04 -44.00 -23.69
N LEU A 297 -9.58 -43.59 -22.51
CA LEU A 297 -10.23 -42.59 -21.66
C LEU A 297 -9.93 -41.14 -22.09
N LEU A 298 -8.93 -40.94 -22.96
CA LEU A 298 -8.52 -39.60 -23.41
C LEU A 298 -9.54 -38.99 -24.38
N GLU A 299 -9.84 -37.72 -24.16
CA GLU A 299 -10.48 -36.87 -25.16
C GLU A 299 -9.45 -36.13 -26.03
N GLU A 300 -9.92 -35.54 -27.14
CA GLU A 300 -9.07 -34.78 -28.03
C GLU A 300 -8.37 -33.63 -27.29
N GLY A 301 -7.06 -33.55 -27.48
CA GLY A 301 -6.17 -32.62 -26.78
C GLY A 301 -5.74 -33.03 -25.38
N GLU A 302 -6.14 -34.21 -24.90
CA GLU A 302 -5.71 -34.74 -23.61
C GLU A 302 -4.47 -35.63 -23.70
N THR A 303 -3.80 -35.78 -22.57
CA THR A 303 -2.47 -36.38 -22.50
C THR A 303 -2.36 -37.37 -21.34
N VAL A 304 -1.87 -38.57 -21.59
CA VAL A 304 -1.35 -39.44 -20.52
C VAL A 304 0.08 -39.02 -20.20
N LEU A 305 0.35 -38.69 -18.94
CA LEU A 305 1.70 -38.36 -18.46
C LEU A 305 2.28 -39.52 -17.67
N LEU A 306 3.44 -40.00 -18.12
CA LEU A 306 4.31 -40.90 -17.39
C LEU A 306 5.53 -40.11 -16.91
N GLU A 307 5.61 -39.84 -15.61
CA GLU A 307 6.67 -39.03 -15.00
C GLU A 307 7.58 -39.86 -14.11
N ALA A 308 8.83 -39.42 -13.93
CA ALA A 308 9.68 -39.94 -12.86
C ALA A 308 9.04 -39.67 -11.48
N PHE A 309 9.09 -40.66 -10.59
CA PHE A 309 8.76 -40.41 -9.18
C PHE A 309 9.97 -39.79 -8.48
N CYS A 310 9.92 -38.48 -8.24
CA CYS A 310 10.93 -37.77 -7.46
C CYS A 310 10.64 -37.95 -5.95
N PRO A 311 11.50 -38.63 -5.18
CA PRO A 311 11.33 -38.71 -3.73
C PRO A 311 11.57 -37.33 -3.10
N THR A 312 10.82 -37.03 -2.05
CA THR A 312 11.16 -35.90 -1.18
C THR A 312 12.35 -36.26 -0.30
N MET A 313 13.08 -35.26 0.16
CA MET A 313 14.15 -35.39 1.14
C MET A 313 13.64 -36.14 2.38
N SER A 314 14.44 -37.10 2.85
CA SER A 314 14.18 -37.81 4.11
C SER A 314 14.74 -37.04 5.31
N PRO A 315 14.19 -37.22 6.52
CA PRO A 315 14.77 -36.65 7.74
C PRO A 315 16.23 -37.10 7.95
N VAL A 316 17.11 -36.18 8.33
CA VAL A 316 18.57 -36.41 8.44
C VAL A 316 18.93 -37.26 9.67
N SER A 317 18.06 -37.31 10.68
CA SER A 317 18.17 -38.12 11.90
C SER A 317 16.78 -38.22 12.56
N PRO A 318 16.44 -39.24 13.37
CA PRO A 318 15.21 -39.23 14.13
C PRO A 318 15.20 -38.03 15.10
N VAL A 319 14.48 -36.97 14.73
CA VAL A 319 14.38 -35.75 15.54
C VAL A 319 13.84 -36.10 16.92
N LEU A 320 14.60 -35.74 17.96
CA LEU A 320 14.20 -35.78 19.37
C LEU A 320 13.24 -34.62 19.63
N THR A 321 12.01 -34.67 19.10
CA THR A 321 10.95 -33.80 19.60
C THR A 321 10.55 -34.29 20.98
N GLN A 322 10.71 -33.45 22.00
CA GLN A 322 10.42 -33.71 23.42
C GLN A 322 9.00 -34.28 23.67
N THR A 323 8.07 -34.07 22.75
CA THR A 323 6.68 -34.53 22.81
C THR A 323 6.49 -36.02 22.51
N TRP A 324 7.35 -36.64 21.69
CA TRP A 324 7.24 -38.09 21.37
C TRP A 324 7.95 -38.99 22.37
N ASP A 325 8.91 -38.45 23.14
CA ASP A 325 9.61 -39.23 24.18
C ASP A 325 8.68 -39.66 25.33
N MET A 326 7.56 -38.94 25.55
CA MET A 326 6.49 -39.36 26.46
C MET A 326 5.75 -40.63 26.02
N TYR A 327 5.80 -41.00 24.74
CA TYR A 327 5.16 -42.19 24.18
C TYR A 327 6.12 -43.40 24.05
N ARG A 328 7.37 -43.30 24.54
CA ARG A 328 8.35 -44.42 24.55
C ARG A 328 7.89 -45.66 25.32
N CYS A 329 6.81 -45.58 26.09
CA CYS A 329 6.21 -46.75 26.75
C CYS A 329 5.52 -47.72 25.78
N VAL A 330 5.38 -47.36 24.50
CA VAL A 330 4.79 -48.24 23.47
C VAL A 330 5.76 -48.35 22.29
N ASN A 331 6.22 -49.57 21.98
CA ASN A 331 7.09 -49.90 20.83
C ASN A 331 6.39 -49.70 19.48
N VAL A 332 5.96 -48.49 19.15
CA VAL A 332 5.42 -48.16 17.82
C VAL A 332 6.56 -47.59 16.96
N PRO A 333 6.97 -48.27 15.88
CA PRO A 333 7.96 -47.72 14.95
C PRO A 333 7.44 -46.42 14.34
N ARG A 334 8.30 -45.39 14.28
CA ARG A 334 7.95 -44.12 13.65
C ARG A 334 7.63 -44.34 12.17
N PRO A 335 6.52 -43.79 11.64
CA PRO A 335 6.29 -43.81 10.21
C PRO A 335 7.32 -42.92 9.51
N ASP A 336 7.86 -43.38 8.39
CA ASP A 336 8.68 -42.54 7.51
C ASP A 336 7.83 -41.33 7.05
N LEU A 337 8.38 -40.12 7.20
CA LEU A 337 7.67 -38.89 6.85
C LEU A 337 8.14 -38.33 5.52
N SER A 338 7.22 -37.66 4.85
CA SER A 338 7.42 -36.94 3.60
C SER A 338 6.70 -35.58 3.69
N PHE A 339 7.14 -34.59 2.90
CA PHE A 339 6.43 -33.33 2.80
C PHE A 339 6.34 -32.83 1.35
N ARG A 340 5.39 -31.91 1.12
CA ARG A 340 5.15 -31.26 -0.16
C ARG A 340 4.85 -29.79 0.06
N MET A 341 5.35 -28.93 -0.82
CA MET A 341 5.24 -27.48 -0.66
C MET A 341 4.21 -26.91 -1.63
N CYS A 342 3.41 -25.98 -1.13
CA CYS A 342 2.56 -25.11 -1.94
C CYS A 342 3.04 -23.67 -1.76
N ALA A 343 3.46 -23.06 -2.87
CA ALA A 343 3.75 -21.64 -2.93
C ALA A 343 2.64 -20.90 -3.68
N VAL A 344 2.24 -19.74 -3.18
CA VAL A 344 1.41 -18.78 -3.93
C VAL A 344 2.31 -17.65 -4.36
N VAL A 345 2.37 -17.39 -5.67
CA VAL A 345 3.20 -16.36 -6.26
C VAL A 345 2.30 -15.38 -6.99
N THR A 346 2.49 -14.10 -6.73
CA THR A 346 1.72 -13.01 -7.34
C THR A 346 2.61 -12.16 -8.23
N ARG A 347 2.03 -11.52 -9.23
CA ARG A 347 2.66 -10.44 -9.98
C ARG A 347 2.56 -9.18 -9.13
N SER A 348 3.62 -8.40 -8.97
CA SER A 348 3.59 -7.10 -8.30
C SER A 348 2.99 -6.03 -9.21
N PRO A 349 2.64 -4.84 -8.68
CA PRO A 349 2.23 -3.68 -9.49
C PRO A 349 3.23 -3.26 -10.58
N GLU A 350 4.52 -3.55 -10.38
CA GLU A 350 5.63 -3.33 -11.32
C GLU A 350 5.77 -4.45 -12.37
N GLY A 351 4.96 -5.50 -12.27
CA GLY A 351 5.08 -6.66 -13.15
C GLY A 351 6.23 -7.58 -12.76
N LEU A 352 6.60 -7.68 -11.48
CA LEU A 352 7.63 -8.62 -11.01
C LEU A 352 7.00 -9.81 -10.25
N PRO A 353 7.53 -11.04 -10.38
CA PRO A 353 7.10 -12.16 -9.55
C PRO A 353 7.45 -11.94 -8.07
N LEU A 354 6.48 -12.20 -7.19
CA LEU A 354 6.62 -12.09 -5.74
C LEU A 354 6.05 -13.34 -5.07
N LEU A 355 6.91 -14.10 -4.37
CA LEU A 355 6.44 -15.17 -3.49
C LEU A 355 5.64 -14.56 -2.33
N ASN A 356 4.36 -14.90 -2.24
CA ASN A 356 3.45 -14.34 -1.23
C ASN A 356 3.28 -15.25 0.00
N GLN A 357 3.04 -16.54 -0.24
CA GLN A 357 2.84 -17.52 0.82
C GLN A 357 3.51 -18.84 0.44
N LEU A 358 4.01 -19.56 1.44
CA LEU A 358 4.62 -20.88 1.30
C LEU A 358 4.18 -21.76 2.48
N VAL A 359 3.59 -22.91 2.19
CA VAL A 359 3.17 -23.89 3.21
C VAL A 359 3.65 -25.28 2.85
N CYS A 360 4.00 -26.06 3.87
CA CYS A 360 4.37 -27.46 3.75
C CYS A 360 3.24 -28.34 4.26
N SER A 361 2.82 -29.30 3.45
CA SER A 361 1.95 -30.41 3.87
C SER A 361 2.82 -31.60 4.25
N VAL A 362 2.69 -32.10 5.48
CA VAL A 362 3.47 -33.25 5.99
C VAL A 362 2.59 -34.49 6.08
N GLY A 363 3.12 -35.65 5.69
CA GLY A 363 2.42 -36.92 5.71
C GLY A 363 3.35 -38.12 5.77
N ARG A 364 2.79 -39.33 5.69
CA ARG A 364 3.57 -40.57 5.65
C ARG A 364 4.13 -40.79 4.24
N SER A 365 5.38 -41.24 4.13
CA SER A 365 6.08 -41.48 2.86
C SER A 365 5.51 -42.65 2.06
N ASP A 366 4.82 -43.59 2.72
CA ASP A 366 4.12 -44.72 2.11
C ASP A 366 2.78 -44.33 1.47
N SER A 367 2.36 -43.07 1.64
CA SER A 367 1.11 -42.53 1.10
C SER A 367 1.34 -41.26 0.27
N PRO A 368 0.58 -41.02 -0.81
CA PRO A 368 0.69 -39.77 -1.57
C PRO A 368 0.25 -38.58 -0.71
N ILE A 369 1.13 -37.61 -0.51
CA ILE A 369 0.77 -36.37 0.19
C ILE A 369 -0.19 -35.57 -0.67
N ARG A 370 -1.34 -35.25 -0.08
CA ARG A 370 -2.37 -34.43 -0.69
C ARG A 370 -2.58 -33.19 0.15
N HIS A 371 -2.38 -32.05 -0.50
CA HIS A 371 -2.82 -30.74 -0.03
C HIS A 371 -4.30 -30.76 0.36
N GLY A 372 -4.65 -30.09 1.47
CA GLY A 372 -6.00 -30.05 2.03
C GLY A 372 -6.39 -31.23 2.93
N SER A 373 -5.63 -32.33 2.95
CA SER A 373 -5.89 -33.50 3.81
C SER A 373 -4.74 -33.88 4.74
N SER A 374 -3.66 -33.09 4.71
CA SER A 374 -2.44 -33.30 5.48
C SER A 374 -2.19 -32.10 6.38
N PRO A 375 -1.65 -32.29 7.59
CA PRO A 375 -1.24 -31.18 8.47
C PRO A 375 -0.35 -30.18 7.73
N LEU A 376 -0.61 -28.89 7.97
CA LEU A 376 0.12 -27.78 7.38
C LEU A 376 1.07 -27.16 8.40
N GLN A 377 2.27 -26.80 7.94
CA GLN A 377 3.29 -26.12 8.74
C GLN A 377 4.15 -25.22 7.86
N SER A 378 4.93 -24.32 8.47
CA SER A 378 5.84 -23.45 7.74
C SER A 378 7.04 -24.22 7.19
N LEU A 379 7.77 -23.63 6.24
CA LEU A 379 9.01 -24.22 5.74
C LEU A 379 10.03 -24.37 6.87
N GLU A 380 10.16 -23.37 7.74
CA GLU A 380 11.10 -23.34 8.86
C GLU A 380 10.83 -24.49 9.83
N THR A 381 9.58 -24.68 10.25
CA THR A 381 9.19 -25.81 11.11
C THR A 381 9.48 -27.14 10.42
N THR A 382 9.22 -27.24 9.12
CA THR A 382 9.52 -28.46 8.34
C THR A 382 11.01 -28.75 8.26
N LEU A 383 11.85 -27.75 8.01
CA LEU A 383 13.29 -27.95 7.96
C LEU A 383 13.83 -28.39 9.32
N GLN A 384 13.31 -27.80 10.41
CA GLN A 384 13.64 -28.21 11.77
C GLN A 384 13.23 -29.66 12.06
N ASP A 385 12.00 -30.05 11.70
CA ASP A 385 11.50 -31.43 11.82
C ASP A 385 12.28 -32.44 10.95
N TRP A 386 12.95 -31.97 9.92
CA TRP A 386 13.84 -32.76 9.07
C TRP A 386 15.29 -32.80 9.58
N GLY A 387 15.59 -32.16 10.72
CA GLY A 387 16.91 -32.12 11.33
C GLY A 387 17.86 -31.07 10.73
N LEU A 388 17.33 -30.10 9.98
CA LEU A 388 18.08 -28.98 9.42
C LEU A 388 17.88 -27.75 10.31
N SER A 389 18.83 -27.52 11.22
CA SER A 389 18.78 -26.41 12.17
C SER A 389 19.82 -25.32 11.91
N ASP A 390 20.72 -25.51 10.93
CA ASP A 390 21.71 -24.49 10.57
C ASP A 390 21.03 -23.29 9.89
N PRO A 391 21.12 -22.06 10.44
CA PRO A 391 20.43 -20.90 9.88
C PRO A 391 20.87 -20.54 8.46
N ALA A 392 22.17 -20.70 8.14
CA ALA A 392 22.70 -20.38 6.82
C ALA A 392 22.16 -21.35 5.76
N GLN A 393 22.13 -22.65 6.08
CA GLN A 393 21.52 -23.67 5.23
C GLN A 393 20.01 -23.44 5.04
N CYS A 394 19.27 -23.15 6.12
CA CYS A 394 17.83 -22.88 6.03
C CYS A 394 17.53 -21.66 5.15
N SER A 395 18.29 -20.58 5.32
CA SER A 395 18.19 -19.36 4.51
C SER A 395 18.49 -19.62 3.02
N ASN A 396 19.49 -20.46 2.73
CA ASN A 396 19.81 -20.87 1.35
C ASN A 396 18.66 -21.68 0.73
N ILE A 397 18.11 -22.66 1.45
CA ILE A 397 16.96 -23.46 0.98
C ILE A 397 15.75 -22.56 0.71
N HIS A 398 15.41 -21.66 1.65
CA HIS A 398 14.32 -20.72 1.48
C HIS A 398 14.53 -19.84 0.23
N SER A 399 15.75 -19.32 0.03
CA SER A 399 16.11 -18.51 -1.15
C SER A 399 15.97 -19.28 -2.46
N GLN A 400 16.35 -20.56 -2.49
CA GLN A 400 16.21 -21.42 -3.66
C GLN A 400 14.74 -21.73 -3.98
N VAL A 401 13.93 -22.04 -2.95
CA VAL A 401 12.48 -22.28 -3.10
C VAL A 401 11.79 -21.02 -3.61
N LYS A 402 12.10 -19.86 -3.03
CA LYS A 402 11.60 -18.55 -3.48
C LYS A 402 11.96 -18.28 -4.94
N SER A 403 13.24 -18.38 -5.28
CA SER A 403 13.72 -18.14 -6.65
C SER A 403 13.07 -19.08 -7.67
N THR A 404 12.87 -20.34 -7.31
CA THR A 404 12.19 -21.32 -8.17
C THR A 404 10.71 -20.98 -8.38
N ALA A 405 10.01 -20.62 -7.31
CA ALA A 405 8.60 -20.24 -7.37
C ALA A 405 8.39 -18.96 -8.19
N GLU A 406 9.20 -17.93 -7.95
CA GLU A 406 9.18 -16.66 -8.70
C GLU A 406 9.52 -16.86 -10.18
N THR A 407 10.48 -17.74 -10.49
CA THR A 407 10.80 -18.10 -11.88
C THR A 407 9.63 -18.79 -12.57
N CYS A 408 8.83 -19.61 -11.86
CA CYS A 408 7.64 -20.22 -12.45
C CYS A 408 6.63 -19.18 -12.97
N LEU A 409 6.39 -18.11 -12.21
CA LEU A 409 5.52 -17.02 -12.66
C LEU A 409 6.17 -16.21 -13.79
N ARG A 410 7.49 -15.97 -13.72
CA ARG A 410 8.22 -15.31 -14.81
C ARG A 410 8.05 -16.04 -16.14
N VAL A 411 8.14 -17.36 -16.12
CA VAL A 411 7.92 -18.22 -17.31
C VAL A 411 6.49 -18.10 -17.84
N ALA A 412 5.49 -18.06 -16.95
CA ALA A 412 4.10 -17.82 -17.35
C ALA A 412 3.93 -16.44 -18.00
N MET A 413 4.55 -15.41 -17.45
CA MET A 413 4.55 -14.04 -17.98
C MET A 413 5.22 -13.95 -19.36
N GLU A 414 6.35 -14.61 -19.56
CA GLU A 414 7.06 -14.66 -20.85
C GLU A 414 6.24 -15.37 -21.92
N MET A 415 5.59 -16.49 -21.56
CA MET A 415 4.64 -17.17 -22.43
C MET A 415 3.48 -16.25 -22.81
N GLU A 416 2.88 -15.56 -21.84
CA GLU A 416 1.79 -14.61 -22.06
C GLU A 416 2.18 -13.46 -22.97
N ALA A 417 3.40 -12.93 -22.83
CA ALA A 417 3.91 -11.83 -23.64
C ALA A 417 3.89 -12.17 -25.15
N GLY A 418 4.07 -13.45 -25.50
CA GLY A 418 3.99 -13.95 -26.88
C GLY A 418 2.57 -14.16 -27.42
N LEU A 419 1.52 -13.93 -26.62
CA LEU A 419 0.12 -14.12 -27.01
C LEU A 419 -0.58 -12.81 -27.38
N SER A 420 -1.43 -12.86 -28.39
CA SER A 420 -2.40 -11.80 -28.72
C SER A 420 -3.48 -11.65 -27.63
N PRO A 421 -4.12 -10.47 -27.50
CA PRO A 421 -5.32 -10.26 -26.68
C PRO A 421 -6.36 -11.38 -26.75
N GLU A 422 -6.67 -11.85 -27.96
CA GLU A 422 -7.67 -12.88 -28.21
C GLU A 422 -7.23 -14.24 -27.67
N GLN A 423 -5.94 -14.57 -27.82
CA GLN A 423 -5.33 -15.79 -27.27
C GLN A 423 -5.24 -15.74 -25.75
N ARG A 424 -5.06 -14.57 -25.15
CA ARG A 424 -5.15 -14.37 -23.69
C ARG A 424 -6.58 -14.42 -23.18
N GLY A 425 -7.60 -14.42 -24.05
CA GLY A 425 -9.00 -14.46 -23.65
C GLY A 425 -9.62 -13.10 -23.30
N GLY A 426 -8.96 -12.01 -23.70
CA GLY A 426 -9.41 -10.63 -23.51
C GLY A 426 -8.24 -9.64 -23.50
N TRP A 427 -8.49 -8.38 -23.81
CA TRP A 427 -7.45 -7.36 -24.03
C TRP A 427 -6.62 -7.04 -22.78
N ALA A 428 -7.24 -7.03 -21.60
CA ALA A 428 -6.58 -6.76 -20.32
C ALA A 428 -6.36 -8.03 -19.48
N ALA A 429 -6.43 -9.21 -20.10
CA ALA A 429 -6.18 -10.48 -19.42
C ALA A 429 -4.69 -10.77 -19.27
N GLN A 430 -4.27 -11.06 -18.05
CA GLN A 430 -2.93 -11.56 -17.72
C GLN A 430 -3.01 -12.48 -16.50
N THR A 431 -1.98 -13.29 -16.24
CA THR A 431 -1.92 -14.07 -14.99
C THR A 431 -1.30 -13.25 -13.88
N ASP A 432 -2.12 -12.79 -12.95
CA ASP A 432 -1.67 -12.06 -11.77
C ASP A 432 -1.23 -12.99 -10.63
N MET A 433 -1.65 -14.26 -10.65
CA MET A 433 -1.38 -15.20 -9.57
C MET A 433 -1.26 -16.63 -10.06
N ILE A 434 -0.28 -17.36 -9.51
CA ILE A 434 -0.13 -18.80 -9.69
C ILE A 434 0.07 -19.51 -8.35
N GLY A 435 -0.31 -20.78 -8.33
CA GLY A 435 0.09 -21.72 -7.29
C GLY A 435 1.21 -22.61 -7.82
N VAL A 436 2.33 -22.71 -7.12
CA VAL A 436 3.45 -23.57 -7.49
C VAL A 436 3.51 -24.72 -6.50
N ASP A 437 3.26 -25.91 -7.01
CA ASP A 437 3.27 -27.17 -6.27
C ASP A 437 4.68 -27.78 -6.40
N MET A 438 5.39 -27.97 -5.30
CA MET A 438 6.82 -28.33 -5.29
C MET A 438 7.15 -29.42 -4.26
N LEU A 439 8.32 -30.04 -4.42
CA LEU A 439 8.98 -30.84 -3.37
C LEU A 439 10.46 -30.46 -3.26
N LEU A 440 11.09 -30.79 -2.14
CA LEU A 440 12.54 -30.70 -1.98
C LEU A 440 13.14 -32.09 -2.12
N SER A 441 14.04 -32.27 -3.07
CA SER A 441 14.84 -33.49 -3.21
C SER A 441 16.26 -33.23 -2.70
N CYS A 442 16.91 -34.25 -2.15
CA CYS A 442 18.31 -34.15 -1.71
C CYS A 442 19.16 -35.18 -2.47
N SER A 443 20.31 -34.74 -2.97
CA SER A 443 21.33 -35.60 -3.57
C SER A 443 22.68 -35.29 -2.93
N GLY A 444 23.13 -36.14 -2.01
CA GLY A 444 24.28 -35.85 -1.15
C GLY A 444 23.95 -34.73 -0.16
N GLN A 445 24.67 -33.61 -0.21
CA GLN A 445 24.40 -32.41 0.62
C GLN A 445 23.61 -31.33 -0.15
N VAL A 446 23.30 -31.55 -1.43
CA VAL A 446 22.64 -30.55 -2.27
C VAL A 446 21.12 -30.76 -2.19
N VAL A 447 20.43 -29.75 -1.63
CA VAL A 447 18.97 -29.66 -1.63
C VAL A 447 18.54 -28.96 -2.92
N THR A 448 17.50 -29.46 -3.58
CA THR A 448 17.00 -28.88 -4.84
C THR A 448 15.48 -28.93 -4.89
N PRO A 449 14.81 -27.79 -5.16
CA PRO A 449 13.37 -27.77 -5.39
C PRO A 449 13.01 -28.33 -6.77
N PHE A 450 12.00 -29.20 -6.80
CA PHE A 450 11.37 -29.68 -8.03
C PHE A 450 9.95 -29.13 -8.13
N CYS A 451 9.64 -28.50 -9.25
CA CYS A 451 8.27 -28.10 -9.56
C CYS A 451 7.47 -29.32 -10.02
N LEU A 452 6.30 -29.56 -9.45
CA LEU A 452 5.38 -30.65 -9.79
C LEU A 452 4.20 -30.17 -10.64
N GLY A 453 3.92 -28.87 -10.65
CA GLY A 453 2.95 -28.24 -11.55
C GLY A 453 2.48 -26.88 -11.06
N LEU A 454 1.78 -26.17 -11.94
CA LEU A 454 1.18 -24.87 -11.64
C LEU A 454 -0.31 -25.07 -11.35
N LYS A 455 -0.73 -24.92 -10.09
CA LYS A 455 -2.09 -25.20 -9.60
C LYS A 455 -2.58 -24.11 -8.65
N PRO A 456 -3.04 -22.96 -9.17
CA PRO A 456 -3.49 -21.82 -8.35
C PRO A 456 -4.52 -22.21 -7.29
N SER A 457 -5.58 -22.93 -7.70
CA SER A 457 -6.67 -23.26 -6.79
C SER A 457 -6.22 -24.06 -5.57
N ARG A 458 -5.49 -25.16 -5.77
CA ARG A 458 -5.05 -26.02 -4.67
C ARG A 458 -4.05 -25.36 -3.74
N CYS A 459 -3.13 -24.56 -4.30
CA CYS A 459 -2.15 -23.85 -3.49
C CYS A 459 -2.85 -22.80 -2.63
N LEU A 460 -3.81 -22.06 -3.19
CA LEU A 460 -4.57 -21.06 -2.45
C LEU A 460 -5.47 -21.68 -1.38
N GLU A 461 -6.12 -22.81 -1.64
CA GLU A 461 -6.88 -23.57 -0.63
C GLU A 461 -5.98 -23.96 0.55
N SER A 462 -4.79 -24.48 0.26
CA SER A 462 -3.84 -24.91 1.30
C SER A 462 -3.28 -23.73 2.08
N CYS A 463 -2.90 -22.66 1.40
CA CYS A 463 -2.39 -21.45 2.06
C CYS A 463 -3.49 -20.73 2.84
N GLY A 464 -4.74 -20.78 2.38
CA GLY A 464 -5.90 -20.20 3.05
C GLY A 464 -6.21 -20.89 4.38
N LEU A 465 -6.11 -22.23 4.45
CA LEU A 465 -6.28 -22.99 5.68
C LEU A 465 -5.19 -22.68 6.74
N PHE A 466 -4.00 -22.28 6.31
CA PHE A 466 -2.89 -21.96 7.21
C PHE A 466 -3.00 -20.56 7.85
N LEU A 467 -4.04 -19.77 7.52
CA LEU A 467 -4.35 -18.43 8.04
C LEU A 467 -3.13 -17.65 8.57
N SER A 468 -2.12 -17.46 7.72
CA SER A 468 -1.01 -16.58 8.07
C SER A 468 -1.48 -15.14 8.01
N ARG A 469 -1.23 -14.38 9.07
CA ARG A 469 -1.41 -12.93 9.08
C ARG A 469 -0.31 -12.32 8.21
N GLY A 470 -0.68 -11.81 7.03
CA GLY A 470 0.22 -11.03 6.18
C GLY A 470 0.43 -11.68 4.82
N GLY A 471 -0.02 -10.98 3.79
CA GLY A 471 0.07 -11.33 2.38
C GLY A 471 -0.31 -10.10 1.56
N ALA A 472 0.16 -10.05 0.32
CA ALA A 472 -0.03 -8.97 -0.63
C ALA A 472 -0.92 -9.40 -1.82
N LEU A 473 -1.90 -10.28 -1.59
CA LEU A 473 -2.74 -10.85 -2.66
C LEU A 473 -3.57 -9.77 -3.35
N LEU A 474 -3.96 -8.72 -2.63
CA LEU A 474 -4.74 -7.60 -3.16
C LEU A 474 -3.92 -6.49 -3.82
N HIS A 475 -2.59 -6.44 -3.64
CA HIS A 475 -1.79 -5.30 -4.12
C HIS A 475 -1.99 -5.04 -5.62
N THR A 476 -1.91 -6.10 -6.43
CA THR A 476 -2.04 -6.00 -7.88
C THR A 476 -3.48 -5.79 -8.34
N PRO A 477 -4.49 -6.53 -7.84
CA PRO A 477 -5.89 -6.21 -8.09
C PRO A 477 -6.27 -4.75 -7.77
N LEU A 478 -5.85 -4.23 -6.60
CA LEU A 478 -6.11 -2.85 -6.21
C LEU A 478 -5.37 -1.85 -7.09
N ASN A 479 -4.08 -2.07 -7.38
CA ASN A 479 -3.31 -1.17 -8.23
C ASN A 479 -3.89 -1.09 -9.66
N ARG A 480 -4.20 -2.24 -10.27
CA ARG A 480 -4.76 -2.29 -11.62
C ARG A 480 -6.16 -1.68 -11.68
N SER A 481 -6.99 -1.92 -10.66
CA SER A 481 -8.29 -1.26 -10.53
C SER A 481 -8.16 0.26 -10.45
N GLN A 482 -7.24 0.76 -9.62
CA GLN A 482 -7.04 2.21 -9.47
C GLN A 482 -6.56 2.85 -10.77
N ARG A 483 -5.61 2.22 -11.48
CA ARG A 483 -5.15 2.69 -12.79
C ARG A 483 -6.27 2.72 -13.82
N TYR A 484 -7.11 1.68 -13.88
CA TYR A 484 -8.26 1.65 -14.78
C TYR A 484 -9.26 2.79 -14.52
N ILE A 485 -9.53 3.13 -13.26
CA ILE A 485 -10.43 4.25 -12.91
C ILE A 485 -9.79 5.61 -13.27
N MET A 486 -8.47 5.69 -13.25
CA MET A 486 -7.72 6.91 -13.56
C MET A 486 -7.50 7.13 -15.05
N GLU A 487 -7.49 6.07 -15.86
CA GLU A 487 -7.24 6.14 -17.29
C GLU A 487 -8.20 7.11 -18.00
N GLY A 488 -7.65 8.04 -18.79
CA GLY A 488 -8.39 9.02 -19.57
C GLY A 488 -8.86 10.27 -18.82
N ARG A 489 -8.64 10.38 -17.50
CA ARG A 489 -8.99 11.57 -16.70
C ARG A 489 -8.11 12.77 -17.04
N ASN A 490 -8.71 13.95 -16.97
CA ASN A 490 -8.07 15.24 -17.24
C ASN A 490 -7.59 15.85 -15.91
N LEU A 491 -6.29 16.05 -15.76
CA LEU A 491 -5.71 16.65 -14.56
C LEU A 491 -5.00 17.96 -14.90
N LEU A 492 -5.30 18.99 -14.11
CA LEU A 492 -4.62 20.28 -14.17
C LEU A 492 -3.45 20.28 -13.18
N ILE A 493 -2.22 20.38 -13.69
CA ILE A 493 -1.02 20.52 -12.87
C ILE A 493 -0.49 21.95 -13.00
N ILE A 494 -0.32 22.63 -11.87
CA ILE A 494 0.18 24.02 -11.83
C ILE A 494 1.60 24.02 -11.27
N GLY A 495 2.57 24.43 -12.08
CA GLY A 495 4.00 24.36 -11.77
C GLY A 495 4.59 22.99 -12.09
N ALA A 496 5.51 22.95 -13.03
CA ALA A 496 6.16 21.73 -13.50
C ALA A 496 7.28 21.25 -12.55
N GLY A 497 7.86 22.17 -11.79
CA GLY A 497 9.01 21.92 -10.92
C GLY A 497 10.28 21.56 -11.70
N GLY A 498 11.39 21.31 -10.99
CA GLY A 498 12.66 20.94 -11.62
C GLY A 498 12.73 19.49 -12.12
N PHE A 499 13.88 19.11 -12.68
CA PHE A 499 14.15 17.75 -13.18
C PHE A 499 13.88 16.62 -12.18
N SER A 500 14.03 16.88 -10.88
CA SER A 500 13.67 15.91 -9.82
C SER A 500 12.20 15.47 -9.87
N LYS A 501 11.34 16.13 -10.67
CA LYS A 501 9.93 15.80 -10.90
C LYS A 501 9.67 15.08 -12.23
N THR A 502 10.70 14.70 -12.99
CA THR A 502 10.55 13.98 -14.28
C THR A 502 9.63 12.77 -14.16
N PHE A 503 9.74 12.03 -13.06
CA PHE A 503 8.94 10.85 -12.76
C PHE A 503 7.43 11.12 -12.73
N VAL A 504 6.99 12.35 -12.43
CA VAL A 504 5.56 12.72 -12.35
C VAL A 504 4.94 12.58 -13.72
N TRP A 505 5.61 13.11 -14.74
CA TRP A 505 5.13 13.14 -16.12
C TRP A 505 5.18 11.75 -16.76
N GLU A 506 6.24 10.99 -16.49
CA GLU A 506 6.37 9.61 -16.93
C GLU A 506 5.26 8.73 -16.32
N SER A 507 5.06 8.82 -15.01
CA SER A 507 4.01 8.05 -14.32
C SER A 507 2.62 8.48 -14.77
N ALA A 508 2.39 9.77 -15.00
CA ALA A 508 1.09 10.25 -15.48
C ALA A 508 0.74 9.68 -16.86
N ARG A 509 1.71 9.63 -17.77
CA ARG A 509 1.56 8.96 -19.08
C ARG A 509 1.30 7.47 -18.90
N ASP A 510 2.04 6.79 -18.02
CA ASP A 510 1.89 5.36 -17.75
C ASP A 510 0.52 5.02 -17.13
N PHE A 511 -0.09 5.97 -16.42
CA PHE A 511 -1.45 5.84 -15.88
C PHE A 511 -2.55 6.24 -16.89
N GLY A 512 -2.18 6.65 -18.11
CA GLY A 512 -3.12 7.07 -19.14
C GLY A 512 -3.82 8.40 -18.84
N LEU A 513 -3.21 9.27 -18.03
CA LEU A 513 -3.77 10.57 -17.66
C LEU A 513 -3.59 11.60 -18.77
N LYS A 514 -4.59 12.46 -18.95
CA LYS A 514 -4.50 13.66 -19.79
C LYS A 514 -4.08 14.83 -18.93
N ILE A 515 -2.86 15.31 -19.13
CA ILE A 515 -2.29 16.37 -18.29
C ILE A 515 -2.40 17.71 -18.99
N HIS A 516 -2.98 18.69 -18.30
CA HIS A 516 -2.96 20.10 -18.67
C HIS A 516 -2.02 20.82 -17.72
N LEU A 517 -0.92 21.35 -18.24
CA LEU A 517 0.13 21.97 -17.44
C LEU A 517 0.06 23.49 -17.55
N VAL A 518 0.09 24.18 -16.41
CA VAL A 518 0.35 25.63 -16.32
C VAL A 518 1.77 25.83 -15.82
N GLU A 519 2.61 26.55 -16.57
CA GLU A 519 4.02 26.72 -16.26
C GLU A 519 4.57 28.08 -16.73
N SER A 520 5.48 28.65 -15.93
CA SER A 520 6.17 29.92 -16.20
C SER A 520 7.24 29.79 -17.27
N ASN A 521 7.96 28.67 -17.33
CA ASN A 521 9.00 28.45 -18.32
C ASN A 521 8.41 27.88 -19.64
N PRO A 522 8.36 28.67 -20.73
CA PRO A 522 7.77 28.21 -21.99
C PRO A 522 8.59 27.10 -22.69
N THR A 523 9.85 26.90 -22.31
CA THR A 523 10.73 25.86 -22.86
C THR A 523 10.91 24.67 -21.90
N HIS A 524 10.06 24.55 -20.89
CA HIS A 524 10.14 23.46 -19.92
C HIS A 524 10.01 22.07 -20.59
N PHE A 525 10.83 21.10 -20.18
CA PHE A 525 10.88 19.76 -20.79
C PHE A 525 9.52 19.04 -20.77
N ALA A 526 8.73 19.30 -19.72
CA ALA A 526 7.40 18.69 -19.56
C ALA A 526 6.39 19.14 -20.65
N ALA A 527 6.62 20.25 -21.34
CA ALA A 527 5.72 20.74 -22.40
C ALA A 527 5.52 19.70 -23.52
N GLY A 528 6.55 18.90 -23.82
CA GLY A 528 6.47 17.80 -24.80
C GLY A 528 5.83 16.50 -24.28
N LEU A 529 5.50 16.43 -22.99
CA LEU A 529 4.98 15.23 -22.32
C LEU A 529 3.50 15.37 -21.93
N VAL A 530 2.90 16.55 -22.06
CA VAL A 530 1.56 16.88 -21.59
C VAL A 530 0.56 17.05 -22.74
N THR A 531 -0.73 16.92 -22.44
CA THR A 531 -1.82 17.08 -23.42
C THR A 531 -2.03 18.54 -23.80
N THR A 532 -1.89 19.46 -22.85
CA THR A 532 -1.99 20.90 -23.10
C THR A 532 -0.99 21.64 -22.23
N PHE A 533 -0.39 22.68 -22.79
CA PHE A 533 0.53 23.56 -22.10
C PHE A 533 -0.01 24.99 -22.11
N ILE A 534 -0.09 25.60 -20.93
CA ILE A 534 -0.56 26.97 -20.71
C ILE A 534 0.62 27.75 -20.10
N HIS A 535 1.20 28.63 -20.91
CA HIS A 535 2.25 29.52 -20.43
C HIS A 535 1.63 30.67 -19.62
N LEU A 536 2.00 30.77 -18.35
CA LEU A 536 1.60 31.86 -17.47
C LEU A 536 2.72 32.10 -16.44
N ASP A 537 3.08 33.36 -16.21
CA ASP A 537 4.07 33.68 -15.20
C ASP A 537 3.51 33.45 -13.79
N LEU A 538 4.03 32.42 -13.13
CA LEU A 538 3.70 32.02 -11.76
C LEU A 538 4.74 32.50 -10.73
N THR A 539 5.75 33.27 -11.13
CA THR A 539 6.87 33.65 -10.25
C THR A 539 6.47 34.68 -9.19
N ASP A 540 5.50 35.55 -9.48
CA ASP A 540 4.93 36.48 -8.50
C ASP A 540 3.68 35.89 -7.84
N HIS A 541 3.85 35.36 -6.63
CA HIS A 541 2.75 34.73 -5.89
C HIS A 541 1.70 35.71 -5.36
N LYS A 542 2.00 37.02 -5.30
CA LYS A 542 0.98 38.04 -4.96
C LYS A 542 -0.11 38.11 -6.02
N GLN A 543 0.20 37.69 -7.24
CA GLN A 543 -0.75 37.61 -8.35
C GLN A 543 -1.57 36.32 -8.36
N ALA A 544 -1.50 35.46 -7.33
CA ALA A 544 -2.24 34.20 -7.32
C ALA A 544 -3.77 34.34 -7.59
N PRO A 545 -4.50 35.36 -7.07
CA PRO A 545 -5.92 35.55 -7.43
C PRO A 545 -6.15 35.90 -8.92
N GLU A 546 -5.28 36.73 -9.49
CA GLU A 546 -5.32 37.13 -10.90
C GLU A 546 -4.95 35.95 -11.80
N ASN A 547 -3.89 35.22 -11.45
CA ASN A 547 -3.46 34.01 -12.14
C ASN A 547 -4.53 32.92 -12.08
N CYS A 548 -5.26 32.78 -10.97
CA CYS A 548 -6.41 31.87 -10.89
C CYS A 548 -7.48 32.23 -11.94
N SER A 549 -7.81 33.51 -12.08
CA SER A 549 -8.80 33.99 -13.08
C SER A 549 -8.33 33.69 -14.51
N ARG A 550 -7.07 34.01 -14.82
CA ARG A 550 -6.47 33.75 -16.14
C ARG A 550 -6.41 32.25 -16.48
N ILE A 551 -6.08 31.40 -15.51
CA ILE A 551 -6.10 29.94 -15.69
C ILE A 551 -7.52 29.48 -16.02
N CYS A 552 -8.52 29.94 -15.25
CA CYS A 552 -9.91 29.55 -15.49
C CYS A 552 -10.43 30.00 -16.87
N GLU A 553 -10.12 31.23 -17.28
CA GLU A 553 -10.44 31.74 -18.62
C GLU A 553 -9.78 30.89 -19.71
N ALA A 554 -8.48 30.63 -19.56
CA ALA A 554 -7.68 29.84 -20.49
C ALA A 554 -8.14 28.37 -20.61
N LEU A 555 -8.75 27.81 -19.55
CA LEU A 555 -9.40 26.49 -19.59
C LEU A 555 -10.74 26.54 -20.31
N CYS A 556 -11.56 27.56 -20.01
CA CYS A 556 -12.87 27.75 -20.65
C CYS A 556 -12.73 27.96 -22.16
N GLU A 557 -11.80 28.81 -22.62
CA GLU A 557 -11.53 29.07 -24.03
C GLU A 557 -11.14 27.81 -24.81
N ARG A 558 -10.50 26.86 -24.13
CA ARG A 558 -10.05 25.58 -24.72
C ARG A 558 -11.03 24.44 -24.51
N GLY A 559 -12.16 24.67 -23.84
CA GLY A 559 -13.15 23.63 -23.52
C GLY A 559 -12.59 22.52 -22.62
N ILE A 560 -11.62 22.85 -21.76
CA ILE A 560 -10.98 21.89 -20.86
C ILE A 560 -11.74 21.87 -19.53
N HIS A 561 -12.19 20.68 -19.13
CA HIS A 561 -12.84 20.44 -17.84
C HIS A 561 -11.98 19.45 -17.03
N PRO A 562 -11.11 19.95 -16.12
CA PRO A 562 -10.29 19.07 -15.28
C PRO A 562 -11.17 18.25 -14.33
N ASP A 563 -10.86 16.97 -14.18
CA ASP A 563 -11.40 16.09 -13.14
C ASP A 563 -10.76 16.37 -11.76
N GLY A 564 -9.57 16.98 -11.74
CA GLY A 564 -8.85 17.37 -10.54
C GLY A 564 -7.70 18.34 -10.82
N CYS A 565 -7.22 19.01 -9.77
CA CYS A 565 -6.09 19.94 -9.85
C CYS A 565 -5.14 19.75 -8.67
N LEU A 566 -3.82 19.77 -8.94
CA LEU A 566 -2.77 19.58 -7.94
C LEU A 566 -1.43 20.22 -8.36
N THR A 567 -0.47 20.22 -7.45
CA THR A 567 0.93 20.59 -7.70
C THR A 567 1.90 19.68 -6.94
N PHE A 568 3.09 19.48 -7.51
CA PHE A 568 4.24 18.89 -6.82
C PHE A 568 5.36 19.92 -6.58
N TRP A 569 5.05 21.18 -6.84
CA TRP A 569 5.90 22.33 -6.60
C TRP A 569 5.32 23.16 -5.46
N ASP A 570 6.16 23.40 -4.44
CA ASP A 570 5.74 24.03 -3.20
C ASP A 570 5.08 25.38 -3.44
N ASP A 571 5.70 26.22 -4.26
CA ASP A 571 5.25 27.60 -4.50
C ASP A 571 3.84 27.72 -5.09
N CYS A 572 3.32 26.67 -5.72
CA CYS A 572 2.02 26.69 -6.39
C CYS A 572 0.86 26.21 -5.50
N VAL A 573 1.09 25.72 -4.28
CA VAL A 573 0.04 25.06 -3.46
C VAL A 573 -1.16 25.97 -3.18
N VAL A 574 -0.93 27.26 -2.94
CA VAL A 574 -2.00 28.24 -2.68
C VAL A 574 -2.79 28.56 -3.96
N LEU A 575 -2.10 28.66 -5.10
CA LEU A 575 -2.75 28.91 -6.39
C LEU A 575 -3.64 27.72 -6.80
N VAL A 576 -3.15 26.49 -6.58
CA VAL A 576 -3.97 25.27 -6.77
C VAL A 576 -5.23 25.31 -5.92
N ALA A 577 -5.14 25.64 -4.63
CA ALA A 577 -6.31 25.71 -3.77
C ALA A 577 -7.35 26.75 -4.26
N LEU A 578 -6.87 27.93 -4.71
CA LEU A 578 -7.73 28.95 -5.32
C LEU A 578 -8.41 28.46 -6.61
N VAL A 579 -7.69 27.76 -7.48
CA VAL A 579 -8.24 27.21 -8.73
C VAL A 579 -9.25 26.11 -8.44
N CYS A 580 -8.96 25.21 -7.49
CA CYS A 580 -9.90 24.18 -7.05
C CYS A 580 -11.19 24.81 -6.51
N GLU A 581 -11.09 25.81 -5.63
CA GLU A 581 -12.24 26.53 -5.07
C GLU A 581 -13.07 27.21 -6.17
N ARG A 582 -12.40 27.82 -7.17
CA ARG A 582 -13.06 28.48 -8.30
C ARG A 582 -13.76 27.51 -9.26
N LEU A 583 -13.21 26.33 -9.46
CA LEU A 583 -13.72 25.29 -10.37
C LEU A 583 -14.65 24.27 -9.68
N GLY A 584 -14.81 24.35 -8.35
CA GLY A 584 -15.57 23.36 -7.57
C GLY A 584 -14.90 21.99 -7.49
N LEU A 585 -13.57 21.93 -7.64
CA LEU A 585 -12.78 20.70 -7.52
C LEU A 585 -12.47 20.42 -6.05
N ARG A 586 -12.22 19.14 -5.74
CA ARG A 586 -11.87 18.73 -4.38
C ARG A 586 -10.44 19.16 -4.04
N SER A 587 -10.28 19.93 -2.96
CA SER A 587 -9.00 20.15 -2.28
C SER A 587 -9.22 20.57 -0.84
N SER A 588 -8.13 20.72 -0.08
CA SER A 588 -8.18 21.44 1.18
C SER A 588 -8.50 22.93 0.96
N PRO A 589 -9.18 23.62 1.90
CA PRO A 589 -9.54 25.03 1.75
C PRO A 589 -8.31 25.94 1.57
N THR A 590 -8.46 27.02 0.78
CA THR A 590 -7.37 27.97 0.49
C THR A 590 -6.74 28.54 1.77
N LEU A 591 -7.56 28.87 2.78
CA LEU A 591 -7.07 29.39 4.06
C LEU A 591 -6.23 28.35 4.83
N ALA A 592 -6.62 27.07 4.80
CA ALA A 592 -5.89 25.99 5.44
C ALA A 592 -4.50 25.80 4.79
N VAL A 593 -4.45 25.81 3.45
CA VAL A 593 -3.19 25.68 2.70
C VAL A 593 -2.27 26.89 2.92
N ARG A 594 -2.82 28.12 2.96
CA ARG A 594 -2.05 29.32 3.31
C ARG A 594 -1.49 29.27 4.73
N THR A 595 -2.28 28.79 5.68
CA THR A 595 -1.86 28.63 7.08
C THR A 595 -0.71 27.64 7.20
N ALA A 596 -0.84 26.47 6.58
CA ALA A 596 0.19 25.42 6.59
C ALA A 596 1.54 25.88 5.98
N ARG A 597 1.48 26.74 4.97
CA ARG A 597 2.68 27.30 4.30
C ARG A 597 3.48 28.26 5.18
N GLN A 598 2.80 28.95 6.10
CA GLN A 598 3.43 29.89 7.03
C GLN A 598 3.71 29.17 8.35
N LYS A 599 4.99 28.96 8.65
CA LYS A 599 5.43 28.17 9.80
C LYS A 599 4.96 28.78 11.12
N SER A 600 5.04 30.11 11.26
CA SER A 600 4.56 30.81 12.45
C SER A 600 3.03 30.69 12.59
N GLN A 601 2.28 30.91 11.52
CA GLN A 601 0.81 30.82 11.52
C GLN A 601 0.31 29.40 11.77
N THR A 602 1.01 28.39 11.26
CA THR A 602 0.72 26.98 11.56
C THR A 602 0.74 26.75 13.07
N HIS A 603 1.80 27.19 13.74
CA HIS A 603 1.95 26.99 15.18
C HIS A 603 0.94 27.81 15.99
N LEU A 604 0.77 29.09 15.67
CA LEU A 604 -0.24 29.96 16.31
C LEU A 604 -1.65 29.37 16.18
N ARG A 605 -2.00 28.88 14.99
CA ARG A 605 -3.30 28.28 14.73
C ARG A 605 -3.56 27.06 15.62
N LEU A 606 -2.55 26.20 15.77
CA LEU A 606 -2.67 25.00 16.59
C LEU A 606 -2.71 25.32 18.09
N LEU A 607 -2.07 26.40 18.54
CA LEU A 607 -2.11 26.88 19.92
C LEU A 607 -3.46 27.51 20.27
N ASP A 608 -4.06 28.30 19.36
CA ASP A 608 -5.32 29.02 19.60
C ASP A 608 -6.56 28.11 19.62
N GLY A 609 -6.49 26.94 18.97
CA GLY A 609 -7.54 25.92 19.02
C GLY A 609 -8.90 26.28 18.37
N ALA A 610 -9.02 27.43 17.70
CA ALA A 610 -10.26 27.87 17.07
C ALA A 610 -10.54 27.14 15.72
N PRO A 611 -11.79 26.78 15.39
CA PRO A 611 -12.16 26.18 14.11
C PRO A 611 -12.03 27.17 12.92
N VAL A 612 -11.85 26.65 11.70
CA VAL A 612 -11.85 27.47 10.48
C VAL A 612 -13.31 27.75 10.15
N GLU A 613 -13.83 28.90 10.57
CA GLU A 613 -15.01 29.45 9.91
C GLU A 613 -14.52 30.31 8.73
N PRO A 614 -14.96 30.05 7.49
CA PRO A 614 -14.72 30.98 6.40
C PRO A 614 -15.39 32.31 6.74
N SER A 615 -14.59 33.32 7.05
CA SER A 615 -15.12 34.65 7.35
C SER A 615 -15.74 35.23 6.08
N LEU A 616 -17.03 35.56 6.14
CA LEU A 616 -17.72 36.31 5.09
C LEU A 616 -17.11 37.71 4.84
N ALA A 617 -16.14 38.17 5.65
CA ALA A 617 -15.54 39.49 5.51
C ALA A 617 -14.52 39.57 4.36
N ASP A 618 -14.02 38.44 3.85
CA ASP A 618 -13.14 38.39 2.66
C ASP A 618 -13.93 38.33 1.33
N PHE A 619 -15.27 38.26 1.42
CA PHE A 619 -16.18 38.32 0.27
C PHE A 619 -16.87 39.68 0.20
N ARG A 620 -16.17 40.70 -0.29
CA ARG A 620 -16.84 41.88 -0.87
C ARG A 620 -16.73 41.85 -2.40
N PRO A 621 -17.80 41.46 -3.13
CA PRO A 621 -17.90 41.84 -4.53
C PRO A 621 -18.02 43.37 -4.63
N PRO A 622 -17.59 44.00 -5.74
CA PRO A 622 -17.76 45.43 -5.95
C PRO A 622 -19.24 45.80 -5.86
N SER A 623 -19.52 46.85 -5.09
CA SER A 623 -20.84 47.33 -4.67
C SER A 623 -21.88 47.34 -5.80
N SER A 624 -22.89 46.48 -5.68
CA SER A 624 -24.15 46.64 -6.41
C SER A 624 -25.00 47.71 -5.71
N LEU A 625 -25.47 48.67 -6.50
CA LEU A 625 -26.40 49.72 -6.09
C LEU A 625 -27.65 49.13 -5.41
N GLU A 626 -27.97 49.64 -4.22
CA GLU A 626 -29.19 49.32 -3.48
C GLU A 626 -30.45 49.60 -4.31
N PRO A 627 -31.41 48.67 -4.39
CA PRO A 627 -32.80 49.01 -4.68
C PRO A 627 -33.50 49.40 -3.38
N LYS A 628 -34.01 50.64 -3.33
CA LYS A 628 -34.92 51.14 -2.29
C LYS A 628 -36.08 50.17 -2.06
N THR A 629 -36.22 49.63 -0.85
CA THR A 629 -37.41 48.87 -0.44
C THR A 629 -38.45 49.77 0.21
N THR A 630 -39.67 49.69 -0.31
CA THR A 630 -40.90 50.26 0.25
C THR A 630 -41.43 49.41 1.40
N SER A 631 -42.00 50.11 2.37
CA SER A 631 -42.62 49.72 3.64
C SER A 631 -43.64 48.57 3.63
N SER A 632 -43.66 47.77 4.72
CA SER A 632 -44.81 47.48 5.64
C SER A 632 -44.65 46.12 6.38
N PRO A 633 -45.47 45.75 7.38
CA PRO A 633 -45.40 46.15 8.80
C PRO A 633 -45.23 44.94 9.78
N PRO A 634 -45.11 45.16 11.11
CA PRO A 634 -44.59 44.15 12.06
C PRO A 634 -45.69 43.42 12.85
N ARG A 635 -45.35 42.24 13.41
CA ARG A 635 -46.07 41.57 14.53
C ARG A 635 -45.32 40.31 14.99
N PRO A 636 -45.51 39.81 16.23
CA PRO A 636 -45.15 40.42 17.52
C PRO A 636 -44.20 39.52 18.36
N ARG A 637 -43.52 40.09 19.35
CA ARG A 637 -42.82 39.35 20.41
C ARG A 637 -43.80 38.98 21.53
N LEU A 638 -43.57 37.84 22.19
CA LEU A 638 -43.78 37.52 23.63
C LEU A 638 -43.49 36.01 23.86
N PRO A 639 -43.24 35.53 25.10
CA PRO A 639 -42.02 35.71 25.88
C PRO A 639 -41.35 34.36 26.28
N LEU A 640 -40.15 34.47 26.85
CA LEU A 640 -39.41 33.39 27.52
C LEU A 640 -40.21 32.79 28.69
N SER A 641 -40.25 31.47 28.76
CA SER A 641 -40.59 30.71 29.96
C SER A 641 -39.53 29.63 30.19
N SER A 642 -38.79 29.74 31.30
CA SER A 642 -38.11 28.62 31.95
C SER A 642 -39.15 27.63 32.51
N PRO A 643 -38.77 26.35 32.65
CA PRO A 643 -38.87 25.78 33.99
C PRO A 643 -37.69 24.90 34.40
N GLU A 644 -37.56 24.85 35.72
CA GLU A 644 -36.67 24.06 36.59
C GLU A 644 -36.85 22.52 36.50
N PRO A 645 -35.99 21.73 37.19
CA PRO A 645 -35.69 20.32 36.88
C PRO A 645 -36.34 19.27 37.82
N THR A 646 -36.06 17.99 37.50
CA THR A 646 -36.11 16.72 38.30
C THR A 646 -37.30 15.76 38.07
N PRO A 647 -37.24 14.44 38.41
CA PRO A 647 -36.11 13.47 38.52
C PRO A 647 -36.38 12.05 37.93
N GLY A 648 -35.30 11.26 37.73
CA GLY A 648 -35.21 9.83 38.09
C GLY A 648 -35.51 8.76 37.01
N CYS A 649 -34.51 7.93 36.66
CA CYS A 649 -34.31 6.59 37.26
C CYS A 649 -33.05 5.87 36.72
N CYS A 650 -32.32 5.24 37.63
CA CYS A 650 -31.03 4.54 37.48
C CYS A 650 -31.17 3.07 37.06
N TYR A 651 -30.08 2.47 36.54
CA TYR A 651 -29.45 1.16 36.88
C TYR A 651 -28.20 1.01 35.98
N SER A 652 -26.96 1.22 36.42
CA SER A 652 -26.06 0.45 37.31
C SER A 652 -24.98 -0.34 36.53
N SER A 653 -23.70 0.02 36.74
CA SER A 653 -22.54 -0.86 36.48
C SER A 653 -21.67 -0.89 37.74
N PRO A 654 -21.22 -2.05 38.23
CA PRO A 654 -20.51 -2.12 39.51
C PRO A 654 -19.03 -1.79 39.35
N ARG A 655 -18.51 -1.02 40.33
CA ARG A 655 -17.10 -0.97 40.68
C ARG A 655 -16.79 -2.06 41.71
N LEU A 656 -15.60 -2.63 41.63
CA LEU A 656 -14.94 -3.27 42.77
C LEU A 656 -13.46 -2.89 42.78
N SER A 657 -13.09 -2.23 43.87
CA SER A 657 -11.74 -1.87 44.31
C SER A 657 -11.13 -2.95 45.20
N SER A 658 -9.85 -2.75 45.55
CA SER A 658 -9.01 -3.47 46.53
C SER A 658 -8.06 -4.50 45.89
N LEU A 659 -6.80 -4.70 46.27
CA LEU A 659 -6.11 -4.48 47.54
C LEU A 659 -4.58 -4.41 47.28
N ILE A 660 -3.88 -3.51 47.99
CA ILE A 660 -2.42 -3.48 48.13
C ILE A 660 -2.05 -4.34 49.35
N ARG A 661 -1.07 -5.26 49.23
CA ARG A 661 -0.08 -5.56 50.29
C ARG A 661 1.07 -6.49 49.83
N SER A 662 2.29 -5.97 50.01
CA SER A 662 3.53 -6.59 50.51
C SER A 662 4.09 -7.89 49.88
N VAL A 663 5.29 -7.78 49.29
CA VAL A 663 6.39 -8.75 49.47
C VAL A 663 7.73 -7.97 49.51
N GLU A 664 8.51 -8.22 50.57
CA GLU A 664 9.86 -7.72 50.86
C GLU A 664 10.98 -8.45 50.08
N PRO A 665 12.24 -7.94 50.11
CA PRO A 665 13.31 -8.29 49.19
C PRO A 665 14.30 -9.34 49.73
N SER A 666 15.05 -9.99 48.83
CA SER A 666 16.21 -10.84 49.18
C SER A 666 17.47 -10.48 48.37
N ASN A 667 18.38 -9.77 49.04
CA ASN A 667 19.85 -9.83 49.09
C ASN A 667 20.73 -10.22 47.87
N GLY A 668 21.79 -9.40 47.71
CA GLY A 668 23.13 -9.74 47.20
C GLY A 668 23.49 -9.07 45.86
N SER A 669 24.57 -8.31 45.65
CA SER A 669 25.74 -7.98 46.47
C SER A 669 26.50 -6.81 45.80
N THR A 670 26.88 -5.81 46.62
CA THR A 670 28.15 -5.05 46.61
C THR A 670 28.86 -4.67 45.29
N THR A 671 29.02 -3.35 45.06
CA THR A 671 30.28 -2.64 45.34
C THR A 671 30.07 -1.12 45.48
N THR A 672 30.59 -0.61 46.60
CA THR A 672 30.93 0.78 47.02
C THR A 672 31.64 1.59 45.91
N THR A 673 31.57 2.94 45.87
CA THR A 673 32.28 3.87 46.78
C THR A 673 31.68 5.30 46.84
N THR A 674 31.51 5.82 48.07
CA THR A 674 31.65 7.22 48.60
C THR A 674 31.14 8.44 47.83
N ILE A 675 30.13 9.18 48.33
CA ILE A 675 30.15 10.27 49.36
C ILE A 675 30.89 11.55 48.92
N ALA A 676 30.14 12.64 48.76
CA ALA A 676 30.46 13.96 49.32
C ALA A 676 29.18 14.81 49.43
N ASP A 677 28.87 15.22 50.66
CA ASP A 677 27.83 16.14 51.09
C ASP A 677 27.99 17.55 50.51
N PHE A 678 26.89 18.33 50.45
CA PHE A 678 26.73 19.63 51.15
C PHE A 678 25.45 20.35 50.67
N SER A 679 24.44 20.39 51.54
CA SER A 679 23.52 21.53 51.74
C SER A 679 24.01 22.28 53.00
N PRO A 680 23.47 23.45 53.44
CA PRO A 680 22.29 24.19 52.97
C PRO A 680 22.51 25.73 52.87
N ALA A 681 21.50 26.49 52.43
CA ALA A 681 20.98 27.67 53.14
C ALA A 681 19.96 28.45 52.30
N SER A 682 18.73 28.52 52.80
CA SER A 682 17.82 29.65 52.62
C SER A 682 18.12 30.72 53.69
N PRO A 683 17.67 31.98 53.52
CA PRO A 683 16.51 32.37 54.33
C PRO A 683 15.52 33.40 53.71
N SER A 684 14.30 33.31 54.25
CA SER A 684 13.37 34.38 54.68
C SER A 684 12.68 35.34 53.69
N ASN A 685 11.35 35.13 53.58
CA ASN A 685 10.21 36.04 53.81
C ASN A 685 10.43 37.57 53.78
N ASN A 686 9.57 38.24 53.00
CA ASN A 686 8.79 39.39 53.49
C ASN A 686 7.49 39.54 52.67
N THR A 687 6.37 39.63 53.38
CA THR A 687 5.05 40.09 52.93
C THR A 687 4.87 41.58 53.25
N ILE A 688 4.06 42.33 52.47
CA ILE A 688 3.01 43.27 52.89
C ILE A 688 2.47 44.13 51.70
N SER A 689 1.15 44.00 51.48
CA SER A 689 0.05 44.91 51.02
C SER A 689 0.14 45.93 49.86
N ASP A 690 -0.89 45.83 49.01
CA ASP A 690 -1.82 46.85 48.46
C ASP A 690 -1.33 48.14 47.75
N ILE A 691 -1.86 48.40 46.54
CA ILE A 691 -2.66 49.59 46.15
C ILE A 691 -3.03 49.58 44.64
N ALA A 692 -4.35 49.63 44.39
CA ALA A 692 -5.16 50.27 43.34
C ALA A 692 -4.69 50.52 41.89
N ASP A 693 -5.60 50.13 40.98
CA ASP A 693 -6.13 50.85 39.81
C ASP A 693 -5.33 52.01 39.18
N ASN A 694 -5.08 51.90 37.86
CA ASN A 694 -5.32 53.03 36.96
C ASN A 694 -5.51 52.62 35.49
N ARG A 695 -6.75 52.77 35.02
CA ARG A 695 -7.11 52.97 33.61
C ARG A 695 -6.83 54.41 33.23
N VAL A 696 -6.17 54.67 32.10
CA VAL A 696 -6.28 55.97 31.40
C VAL A 696 -6.42 55.77 29.89
N ASN A 697 -7.47 56.42 29.37
CA ASN A 697 -7.83 56.63 27.97
C ASN A 697 -6.81 57.45 27.18
N LEU A 698 -6.71 57.21 25.87
CA LEU A 698 -6.31 58.25 24.91
C LEU A 698 -7.30 58.33 23.75
N THR A 699 -8.06 59.41 23.74
CA THR A 699 -8.94 59.86 22.65
C THR A 699 -8.19 60.73 21.66
N LYS A 700 -8.48 60.47 20.36
CA LYS A 700 -8.69 61.41 19.24
C LYS A 700 -7.69 62.55 19.00
N LEU A 701 -7.13 62.55 17.78
CA LEU A 701 -7.00 63.76 16.97
C LEU A 701 -7.39 63.47 15.51
N SER A 702 -8.22 64.37 14.98
CA SER A 702 -8.88 64.38 13.69
C SER A 702 -8.11 65.20 12.65
N GLY A 703 -8.17 64.81 11.37
CA GLY A 703 -7.78 65.64 10.22
C GLY A 703 -8.31 65.05 8.92
N ASN A 704 -9.16 65.82 8.23
CA ASN A 704 -10.00 65.43 7.07
C ASN A 704 -9.28 65.66 5.70
N PRO A 705 -9.90 65.36 4.54
CA PRO A 705 -9.29 64.66 3.41
C PRO A 705 -8.85 65.55 2.24
N ILE A 706 -8.03 64.99 1.34
CA ILE A 706 -7.74 65.54 0.02
C ILE A 706 -8.38 64.66 -1.05
N ARG A 707 -9.13 65.30 -1.95
CA ARG A 707 -9.80 64.76 -3.14
C ARG A 707 -8.78 64.47 -4.24
N ASP A 708 -9.08 63.48 -5.08
CA ASP A 708 -8.67 63.51 -6.49
C ASP A 708 -9.81 63.02 -7.42
N PRO A 709 -9.97 63.57 -8.64
CA PRO A 709 -11.13 63.37 -9.52
C PRO A 709 -10.82 62.53 -10.79
N LEU A 710 -11.90 62.20 -11.56
CA LEU A 710 -11.94 61.72 -12.97
C LEU A 710 -11.53 60.23 -13.15
N SER A 711 -12.39 59.25 -13.44
CA SER A 711 -13.50 59.06 -14.39
C SER A 711 -13.10 59.15 -15.88
N GLU A 712 -12.78 58.02 -16.51
CA GLU A 712 -13.03 57.81 -17.94
C GLU A 712 -13.32 56.33 -18.27
N LYS A 713 -14.59 56.09 -18.63
CA LYS A 713 -15.19 55.10 -19.55
C LYS A 713 -14.48 53.75 -19.78
N ALA A 714 -15.13 52.67 -19.34
CA ALA A 714 -15.08 51.35 -19.98
C ALA A 714 -16.50 50.83 -20.25
N THR A 715 -16.73 50.35 -21.47
CA THR A 715 -17.96 49.77 -22.03
C THR A 715 -18.29 48.39 -21.41
N PRO A 716 -19.57 47.97 -21.35
CA PRO A 716 -19.95 46.72 -20.70
C PRO A 716 -19.68 45.50 -21.61
N VAL A 717 -19.04 44.46 -21.06
CA VAL A 717 -18.99 43.12 -21.65
C VAL A 717 -20.11 42.29 -21.03
N ASP A 718 -20.92 41.69 -21.90
CA ASP A 718 -22.09 40.90 -21.56
C ASP A 718 -21.79 39.63 -20.76
N ARG A 719 -22.79 39.25 -19.95
CA ARG A 719 -22.82 38.11 -19.03
C ARG A 719 -22.76 36.77 -19.77
N ILE A 720 -21.81 35.91 -19.41
CA ILE A 720 -21.88 34.45 -19.64
C ILE A 720 -22.41 33.82 -18.36
N SER A 721 -23.72 33.64 -18.26
CA SER A 721 -24.39 32.82 -17.25
C SER A 721 -25.28 31.82 -17.97
N GLY A 722 -24.75 30.63 -18.29
CA GLY A 722 -25.55 29.61 -18.97
C GLY A 722 -24.86 28.30 -19.36
N LEU A 723 -23.67 27.96 -18.85
CA LEU A 723 -22.92 26.78 -19.32
C LEU A 723 -22.54 25.74 -18.25
N PHE A 724 -23.05 25.83 -17.02
CA PHE A 724 -22.80 24.81 -16.00
C PHE A 724 -24.13 24.29 -15.43
N PRO A 725 -24.36 22.96 -15.39
CA PRO A 725 -25.50 22.39 -14.67
C PRO A 725 -25.36 22.70 -13.17
N ASP A 726 -26.48 23.06 -12.53
CA ASP A 726 -26.56 23.35 -11.10
C ASP A 726 -25.88 22.24 -10.29
N SER A 727 -24.76 22.57 -9.63
CA SER A 727 -24.09 21.66 -8.72
C SER A 727 -24.91 21.52 -7.43
N PRO A 728 -24.96 20.33 -6.81
CA PRO A 728 -25.64 20.17 -5.53
C PRO A 728 -24.95 21.05 -4.47
N LEU A 729 -25.76 21.85 -3.77
CA LEU A 729 -25.33 22.66 -2.62
C LEU A 729 -24.47 21.83 -1.65
N PRO A 730 -23.35 22.38 -1.13
CA PRO A 730 -22.53 21.67 -0.16
C PRO A 730 -23.36 21.33 1.09
N LEU A 731 -23.31 20.08 1.51
CA LEU A 731 -23.90 19.61 2.76
C LEU A 731 -23.33 20.43 3.94
N PRO A 732 -24.13 20.77 4.96
CA PRO A 732 -23.65 21.52 6.11
C PRO A 732 -22.53 20.74 6.82
N LEU A 733 -21.41 21.42 7.07
CA LEU A 733 -20.27 20.87 7.80
C LEU A 733 -20.72 20.45 9.21
N PRO A 734 -20.41 19.22 9.67
CA PRO A 734 -20.68 18.82 11.04
C PRO A 734 -19.85 19.68 12.02
N SER A 735 -20.45 20.04 13.16
CA SER A 735 -19.77 20.71 14.27
C SER A 735 -18.47 19.97 14.63
N CYS A 736 -17.36 20.72 14.71
CA CYS A 736 -16.01 20.18 14.91
C CYS A 736 -15.94 19.31 16.19
N PRO A 737 -15.55 18.02 16.11
CA PRO A 737 -15.41 17.19 17.30
C PRO A 737 -14.26 17.71 18.18
N VAL A 738 -14.44 17.68 19.49
CA VAL A 738 -13.36 17.93 20.46
C VAL A 738 -12.35 16.79 20.33
N TRP A 739 -11.23 17.05 19.65
CA TRP A 739 -10.21 16.07 19.39
C TRP A 739 -9.36 15.82 20.65
N THR A 740 -9.19 14.55 21.02
CA THR A 740 -8.27 14.13 22.08
C THR A 740 -7.20 13.19 21.51
N PRO A 741 -5.90 13.51 21.63
CA PRO A 741 -5.34 14.76 22.17
C PRO A 741 -5.60 15.97 21.26
N SER A 742 -5.64 17.17 21.84
CA SER A 742 -5.83 18.41 21.08
C SER A 742 -4.53 18.83 20.40
N PRO A 743 -4.57 19.40 19.17
CA PRO A 743 -3.36 19.72 18.39
C PRO A 743 -2.38 20.69 19.07
N HIS A 744 -2.84 21.52 20.01
CA HIS A 744 -2.01 22.50 20.73
C HIS A 744 -0.79 21.89 21.42
N ILE A 745 -0.88 20.62 21.86
CA ILE A 745 0.23 19.96 22.57
C ILE A 745 1.44 19.68 21.67
N TYR A 746 1.26 19.75 20.35
CA TYR A 746 2.30 19.47 19.35
C TYR A 746 2.97 20.73 18.83
N ALA A 747 2.33 21.90 18.98
CA ALA A 747 2.86 23.17 18.54
C ALA A 747 3.76 23.81 19.61
N VAL A 748 4.59 24.75 19.16
CA VAL A 748 5.44 25.58 20.03
C VAL A 748 5.31 27.06 19.65
N PRO A 749 5.59 28.00 20.56
CA PRO A 749 5.60 29.42 20.24
C PRO A 749 6.56 29.74 19.08
N CYS A 750 6.05 30.49 18.10
CA CYS A 750 6.80 30.98 16.95
C CYS A 750 6.53 32.48 16.78
N TYR A 751 7.56 33.24 16.45
CA TYR A 751 7.49 34.69 16.29
C TYR A 751 7.90 35.09 14.88
N HIS A 752 6.97 35.68 14.14
CA HIS A 752 7.21 36.22 12.79
C HIS A 752 8.10 37.47 12.85
N LEU A 753 9.04 37.58 11.91
CA LEU A 753 10.08 38.61 11.87
C LEU A 753 10.16 39.25 10.49
N GLU A 754 9.88 40.55 10.41
CA GLU A 754 10.05 41.35 9.19
C GLU A 754 11.00 42.54 9.39
N SER A 755 11.26 42.90 10.64
CA SER A 755 12.10 44.03 11.01
C SER A 755 13.03 43.72 12.18
N ARG A 756 14.07 44.54 12.32
CA ARG A 756 14.96 44.50 13.50
C ARG A 756 14.20 44.66 14.82
N ALA A 757 13.15 45.47 14.84
CA ALA A 757 12.32 45.66 16.03
C ALA A 757 11.55 44.38 16.41
N ASP A 758 11.17 43.56 15.43
CA ASP A 758 10.54 42.26 15.69
C ASP A 758 11.55 41.27 16.28
N VAL A 759 12.80 41.28 15.78
CA VAL A 759 13.88 40.46 16.33
C VAL A 759 14.14 40.80 17.79
N GLU A 760 14.23 42.09 18.12
CA GLU A 760 14.41 42.55 19.50
C GLU A 760 13.28 42.07 20.41
N LYS A 761 12.02 42.24 19.98
CA LYS A 761 10.85 41.76 20.76
C LYS A 761 10.82 40.24 20.91
N ALA A 762 11.04 39.50 19.82
CA ALA A 762 10.99 38.05 19.83
C ALA A 762 12.11 37.44 20.68
N ALA A 763 13.30 38.04 20.67
CA ALA A 763 14.44 37.61 21.49
C ALA A 763 14.18 37.75 23.00
N TRP A 764 13.28 38.66 23.42
CA TRP A 764 12.83 38.75 24.81
C TRP A 764 11.83 37.66 25.21
N LEU A 765 11.12 37.08 24.24
CA LEU A 765 10.03 36.14 24.47
C LEU A 765 10.43 34.67 24.28
N VAL A 766 11.51 34.39 23.55
CA VAL A 766 12.00 33.04 23.30
C VAL A 766 13.06 32.62 24.32
N SER A 767 13.10 31.33 24.65
CA SER A 767 14.21 30.73 25.40
C SER A 767 15.32 30.30 24.45
N PHE A 768 16.58 30.58 24.79
CA PHE A 768 17.75 30.13 24.03
C PHE A 768 18.28 28.77 24.52
N PRO A 769 18.81 27.90 23.62
CA PRO A 769 18.97 28.12 22.18
C PRO A 769 17.62 28.14 21.43
N ALA A 770 17.57 28.89 20.33
CA ALA A 770 16.40 29.02 19.46
C ALA A 770 16.79 28.76 18.00
N VAL A 771 15.79 28.56 17.13
CA VAL A 771 15.99 28.35 15.69
C VAL A 771 15.38 29.52 14.94
N MET A 772 16.21 30.22 14.18
CA MET A 772 15.77 31.24 13.24
C MET A 772 15.77 30.63 11.83
N LYS A 773 14.63 30.65 11.14
CA LYS A 773 14.47 30.11 9.78
C LYS A 773 13.58 31.00 8.92
N LEU A 774 13.66 30.84 7.60
CA LEU A 774 12.77 31.55 6.66
C LEU A 774 11.32 31.06 6.79
N GLU A 775 10.37 32.00 6.80
CA GLU A 775 8.94 31.72 7.01
C GLU A 775 8.39 30.77 5.92
N TYR A 776 8.73 31.07 4.68
CA TYR A 776 8.34 30.29 3.49
C TYR A 776 9.47 29.35 3.01
N GLY A 777 10.59 29.31 3.73
CA GLY A 777 11.81 28.58 3.38
C GLY A 777 11.60 27.09 3.14
N ALA A 778 12.40 26.50 2.25
CA ALA A 778 12.53 25.05 2.08
C ALA A 778 14.02 24.63 2.04
N GLY A 779 14.30 23.36 2.33
CA GLY A 779 15.65 22.78 2.18
C GLY A 779 16.69 23.31 3.18
N ALA A 780 16.24 23.76 4.36
CA ALA A 780 17.06 24.35 5.43
C ALA A 780 17.84 25.63 5.04
N VAL A 781 17.56 26.22 3.87
CA VAL A 781 18.16 27.50 3.46
C VAL A 781 17.79 28.60 4.47
N GLY A 782 18.79 29.32 4.97
CA GLY A 782 18.60 30.41 5.94
C GLY A 782 18.30 29.96 7.37
N SER A 783 18.22 28.65 7.65
CA SER A 783 18.07 28.13 9.01
C SER A 783 19.35 28.25 9.81
N LYS A 784 19.24 28.71 11.06
CA LYS A 784 20.37 28.80 12.00
C LYS A 784 19.93 28.58 13.45
N CYS A 785 20.70 27.77 14.18
CA CYS A 785 20.64 27.73 15.64
C CYS A 785 21.30 29.00 16.21
N VAL A 786 20.55 29.75 17.00
CA VAL A 786 20.98 31.00 17.64
C VAL A 786 20.96 30.85 19.15
N ASN A 787 22.02 31.29 19.82
CA ASN A 787 22.21 31.10 21.26
C ASN A 787 22.01 32.39 22.07
N SER A 788 21.84 33.54 21.40
CA SER A 788 21.61 34.83 22.04
C SER A 788 20.85 35.81 21.13
N ALA A 789 20.39 36.91 21.71
CA ALA A 789 19.74 37.99 20.98
C ALA A 789 20.69 38.65 19.94
N GLU A 790 21.99 38.76 20.26
CA GLU A 790 23.00 39.29 19.35
C GLU A 790 23.20 38.38 18.13
N GLU A 791 23.22 37.05 18.34
CA GLU A 791 23.28 36.09 17.23
C GLU A 791 22.04 36.14 16.35
N CYS A 792 20.85 36.39 16.93
CA CYS A 792 19.62 36.60 16.18
C CYS A 792 19.72 37.83 15.27
N GLN A 793 20.13 38.97 15.81
CA GLN A 793 20.27 40.21 15.04
C GLN A 793 21.29 40.04 13.91
N ALA A 794 22.46 39.49 14.22
CA ALA A 794 23.51 39.28 13.22
C ALA A 794 23.06 38.34 12.09
N HIS A 795 22.31 37.28 12.41
CA HIS A 795 21.79 36.35 11.40
C HIS A 795 20.69 36.98 10.54
N PHE A 796 19.74 37.69 11.17
CA PHE A 796 18.67 38.40 10.46
C PHE A 796 19.23 39.45 9.49
N GLU A 797 20.20 40.25 9.93
CA GLU A 797 20.88 41.25 9.08
C GLU A 797 21.65 40.58 7.93
N LYS A 798 22.31 39.44 8.20
CA LYS A 798 23.01 38.68 7.15
C LYS A 798 22.03 38.17 6.09
N ILE A 799 20.98 37.45 6.48
CA ILE A 799 20.00 36.89 5.53
C ILE A 799 19.29 37.99 4.75
N SER A 800 18.90 39.08 5.42
CA SER A 800 18.26 40.24 4.75
C SER A 800 19.16 40.91 3.71
N ASN A 801 20.49 40.81 3.86
CA ASN A 801 21.45 41.34 2.92
C ASN A 801 21.78 40.35 1.79
N ASP A 802 21.96 39.08 2.14
CA ASP A 802 22.41 38.00 1.25
C ASP A 802 21.29 37.47 0.34
N ILE A 803 20.03 37.62 0.75
CA ILE A 803 18.85 37.10 0.04
C ILE A 803 17.88 38.25 -0.22
N ARG A 804 17.88 38.76 -1.46
CA ARG A 804 17.12 39.96 -1.84
C ARG A 804 15.99 39.66 -2.82
N GLU A 805 16.15 38.65 -3.67
CA GLU A 805 15.17 38.30 -4.72
C GLU A 805 14.84 36.80 -4.72
N GLY A 806 13.63 36.46 -5.18
CA GLY A 806 13.17 35.07 -5.29
C GLY A 806 14.03 34.18 -6.23
N THR A 807 14.84 34.79 -7.10
CA THR A 807 15.75 34.11 -8.03
C THR A 807 17.05 33.63 -7.38
N ASP A 808 17.38 34.11 -6.18
CA ASP A 808 18.63 33.73 -5.49
C ASP A 808 18.65 32.21 -5.17
N TYR A 809 17.48 31.67 -4.78
CA TYR A 809 17.23 30.24 -4.56
C TYR A 809 15.82 29.84 -5.00
N ALA A 810 15.65 29.48 -6.27
CA ALA A 810 14.38 29.02 -6.81
C ALA A 810 13.85 27.80 -6.03
N GLY A 811 12.58 27.85 -5.60
CA GLY A 811 11.94 26.79 -4.80
C GLY A 811 12.23 26.83 -3.30
N ALA A 812 12.99 27.82 -2.80
CA ALA A 812 13.19 28.06 -1.37
C ALA A 812 12.12 28.98 -0.77
N GLY A 813 10.98 29.20 -1.45
CA GLY A 813 9.85 30.02 -1.00
C GLY A 813 10.10 31.53 -0.90
N LEU A 814 11.29 32.01 -1.29
CA LEU A 814 11.70 33.41 -1.26
C LEU A 814 10.88 34.32 -2.19
N ALA A 815 10.21 33.74 -3.18
CA ALA A 815 9.28 34.46 -4.04
C ALA A 815 8.01 34.95 -3.30
N TRP A 816 7.76 34.45 -2.09
CA TRP A 816 6.63 34.90 -1.24
C TRP A 816 7.02 36.09 -0.36
N SER A 817 8.09 35.93 0.43
CA SER A 817 8.63 36.93 1.34
C SER A 817 9.99 36.47 1.87
N ASN A 818 10.83 37.43 2.24
CA ASN A 818 12.09 37.21 2.98
C ASN A 818 11.88 37.20 4.50
N ALA A 819 10.62 37.22 4.96
CA ALA A 819 10.29 37.14 6.38
C ALA A 819 10.89 35.87 7.02
N MET A 820 11.26 36.00 8.29
CA MET A 820 11.81 34.92 9.09
C MET A 820 10.88 34.59 10.25
N THR A 821 11.09 33.43 10.87
CA THR A 821 10.48 33.08 12.15
C THR A 821 11.56 32.68 13.14
N LEU A 822 11.35 33.08 14.40
CA LEU A 822 12.10 32.60 15.55
C LEU A 822 11.26 31.60 16.32
N MET A 823 11.76 30.38 16.46
CA MET A 823 11.07 29.25 17.08
C MET A 823 11.94 28.67 18.21
N GLU A 824 11.30 28.09 19.22
CA GLU A 824 11.99 27.27 20.23
C GLU A 824 12.84 26.16 19.60
N TYR A 825 14.02 25.89 20.16
CA TYR A 825 14.82 24.74 19.75
C TYR A 825 14.19 23.42 20.23
N LEU A 826 13.80 22.58 19.26
CA LEU A 826 13.25 21.25 19.53
C LEU A 826 14.35 20.19 19.59
N SER A 827 14.54 19.60 20.77
CA SER A 827 15.46 18.46 20.97
C SER A 827 14.85 17.12 20.54
N GLY A 828 15.69 16.12 20.27
CA GLY A 828 15.27 14.76 19.90
C GLY A 828 15.50 14.43 18.42
N THR A 829 15.03 13.24 18.02
CA THR A 829 15.22 12.73 16.66
C THR A 829 14.17 13.30 15.71
N GLU A 830 14.53 13.46 14.45
CA GLU A 830 13.69 14.08 13.42
C GLU A 830 13.07 13.04 12.51
N HIS A 831 11.82 13.28 12.10
CA HIS A 831 11.02 12.32 11.34
C HIS A 831 10.13 13.04 10.34
N ASP A 832 10.06 12.51 9.14
CA ASP A 832 9.13 12.94 8.09
C ASP A 832 7.95 11.96 8.04
N ILE A 833 6.73 12.48 8.11
CA ILE A 833 5.51 11.70 8.05
C ILE A 833 4.73 12.08 6.78
N ASP A 834 4.75 11.19 5.78
CA ASP A 834 3.92 11.31 4.58
C ASP A 834 2.53 10.73 4.86
N LEU A 835 1.53 11.63 4.98
CA LEU A 835 0.12 11.32 5.21
C LEU A 835 -0.67 11.40 3.91
N VAL A 836 -1.54 10.43 3.68
CA VAL A 836 -2.58 10.50 2.65
C VAL A 836 -3.92 10.71 3.35
N LEU A 837 -4.56 11.85 3.12
CA LEU A 837 -5.86 12.20 3.69
C LEU A 837 -6.94 12.29 2.60
N PHE A 838 -8.13 11.79 2.93
CA PHE A 838 -9.32 11.90 2.09
C PHE A 838 -10.56 12.11 2.96
N ASN A 839 -11.33 13.18 2.72
CA ASN A 839 -12.42 13.61 3.59
C ASN A 839 -12.02 13.73 5.07
N GLY A 840 -10.81 14.23 5.36
CA GLY A 840 -10.28 14.34 6.72
C GLY A 840 -9.98 13.00 7.41
N GLN A 841 -10.10 11.87 6.70
CA GLN A 841 -9.73 10.56 7.20
C GLN A 841 -8.32 10.19 6.72
N LYS A 842 -7.50 9.66 7.63
CA LYS A 842 -6.22 9.04 7.28
C LYS A 842 -6.46 7.80 6.42
N VAL A 843 -5.94 7.82 5.20
CA VAL A 843 -5.88 6.65 4.31
C VAL A 843 -4.59 5.85 4.55
N ALA A 844 -3.45 6.53 4.61
CA ALA A 844 -2.15 5.91 4.87
C ALA A 844 -1.19 6.89 5.55
N ALA A 845 -0.15 6.36 6.19
CA ALA A 845 0.93 7.13 6.80
C ALA A 845 2.26 6.38 6.69
N PHE A 846 3.31 7.07 6.28
CA PHE A 846 4.67 6.51 6.16
C PHE A 846 5.65 7.39 6.92
N ILE A 847 6.59 6.77 7.63
CA ILE A 847 7.57 7.49 8.46
C ILE A 847 8.96 7.22 7.90
N SER A 848 9.68 8.29 7.59
CA SER A 848 11.11 8.31 7.34
C SER A 848 11.82 8.92 8.56
N ASP A 849 12.82 8.23 9.09
CA ASP A 849 13.65 8.78 10.16
C ASP A 849 14.79 9.58 9.54
N ASN A 850 15.08 10.75 10.07
CA ASN A 850 16.20 11.58 9.68
C ASN A 850 17.34 11.42 10.70
N GLY A 851 18.56 11.27 10.20
CA GLY A 851 19.77 11.22 11.03
C GLY A 851 20.11 12.60 11.61
N PRO A 852 21.10 12.68 12.52
CA PRO A 852 21.51 13.94 13.12
C PRO A 852 21.78 15.03 12.07
N THR A 853 21.04 16.14 12.15
CA THR A 853 21.20 17.29 11.25
C THR A 853 22.54 18.00 11.49
N ARG A 854 23.12 18.60 10.45
CA ARG A 854 24.32 19.44 10.63
C ARG A 854 23.99 20.74 11.36
N VAL A 855 24.65 21.00 12.47
CA VAL A 855 24.53 22.29 13.19
C VAL A 855 25.61 23.24 12.65
N PRO A 856 25.31 24.53 12.40
CA PRO A 856 24.08 25.25 12.75
C PRO A 856 22.99 25.31 11.66
N SER A 857 23.24 24.80 10.45
CA SER A 857 22.36 24.92 9.27
C SER A 857 21.11 24.02 9.29
N PHE A 858 21.07 23.02 10.17
CA PHE A 858 20.05 21.96 10.24
C PHE A 858 19.88 21.15 8.95
N THR A 859 20.89 21.09 8.09
CA THR A 859 20.82 20.28 6.86
C THR A 859 20.66 18.79 7.20
N VAL A 860 19.67 18.14 6.59
CA VAL A 860 19.44 16.68 6.71
C VAL A 860 20.63 15.91 6.15
N THR A 861 21.11 14.90 6.88
CA THR A 861 22.38 14.21 6.60
C THR A 861 22.21 12.77 6.16
N ALA A 862 21.24 12.08 6.74
CA ALA A 862 20.94 10.68 6.48
C ALA A 862 19.45 10.43 6.69
N ALA A 863 18.96 9.34 6.11
CA ALA A 863 17.59 8.89 6.29
C ALA A 863 17.51 7.37 6.38
N ALA A 864 16.50 6.87 7.07
CA ALA A 864 16.16 5.46 7.15
C ALA A 864 14.65 5.24 6.98
N MET A 865 14.30 4.20 6.22
CA MET A 865 12.91 3.74 6.06
C MET A 865 12.89 2.21 5.94
N PRO A 866 12.01 1.49 6.65
CA PRO A 866 11.07 1.94 7.68
C PRO A 866 11.74 2.62 8.87
N SER A 867 10.94 3.40 9.62
CA SER A 867 11.34 3.96 10.90
C SER A 867 11.89 2.92 11.88
N TYR A 868 13.00 3.26 12.53
CA TYR A 868 13.63 2.54 13.64
C TYR A 868 12.87 2.71 14.96
N LEU A 869 11.95 3.67 15.04
CA LEU A 869 11.15 3.89 16.22
C LEU A 869 10.27 2.67 16.57
N ARG A 870 10.10 2.46 17.87
CA ARG A 870 9.17 1.46 18.39
C ARG A 870 7.73 1.73 17.92
N PRO A 871 6.87 0.70 17.78
CA PRO A 871 5.49 0.84 17.31
C PRO A 871 4.67 1.93 18.04
N ASP A 872 4.83 2.09 19.35
CA ASP A 872 4.13 3.09 20.15
C ASP A 872 4.53 4.52 19.77
N LYS A 873 5.82 4.76 19.51
CA LYS A 873 6.35 6.07 19.09
C LYS A 873 5.95 6.42 17.66
N ARG A 874 5.93 5.43 16.77
CA ARG A 874 5.41 5.58 15.40
C ARG A 874 3.93 5.95 15.42
N ALA A 875 3.13 5.29 16.25
CA ALA A 875 1.71 5.63 16.41
C ALA A 875 1.52 7.06 16.96
N GLN A 876 2.35 7.49 17.92
CA GLN A 876 2.31 8.87 18.43
C GLN A 876 2.62 9.90 17.35
N LEU A 877 3.62 9.68 16.48
CA LEU A 877 3.94 10.58 15.37
C LEU A 877 2.82 10.66 14.35
N VAL A 878 2.28 9.52 13.92
CA VAL A 878 1.18 9.48 12.93
C VAL A 878 -0.05 10.20 13.46
N GLU A 879 -0.40 9.98 14.73
CA GLU A 879 -1.52 10.67 15.37
C GLU A 879 -1.25 12.17 15.45
N ALA A 880 -0.06 12.58 15.91
CA ALA A 880 0.29 13.99 16.02
C ALA A 880 0.27 14.71 14.67
N ALA A 881 0.86 14.11 13.63
CA ALA A 881 0.85 14.64 12.27
C ALA A 881 -0.59 14.79 11.73
N LEU A 882 -1.45 13.77 11.93
CA LEU A 882 -2.86 13.83 11.55
C LEU A 882 -3.59 14.97 12.27
N ARG A 883 -3.38 15.11 13.58
CA ARG A 883 -3.99 16.18 14.39
C ARG A 883 -3.55 17.57 13.96
N CYS A 884 -2.27 17.75 13.65
CA CYS A 884 -1.75 19.01 13.13
C CYS A 884 -2.39 19.36 11.77
N CYS A 885 -2.44 18.41 10.83
CA CYS A 885 -3.10 18.64 9.54
C CYS A 885 -4.58 19.03 9.70
N LEU A 886 -5.35 18.27 10.49
CA LEU A 886 -6.76 18.56 10.74
C LEU A 886 -6.96 19.88 11.51
N GLY A 887 -6.07 20.20 12.45
CA GLY A 887 -6.08 21.47 13.19
C GLY A 887 -5.86 22.69 12.30
N CYS A 888 -5.07 22.54 11.23
CA CYS A 888 -4.92 23.55 10.18
C CYS A 888 -6.08 23.55 9.16
N GLY A 889 -6.96 22.55 9.18
CA GLY A 889 -8.07 22.40 8.24
C GLY A 889 -7.71 21.66 6.94
N LEU A 890 -6.61 20.91 6.90
CA LEU A 890 -6.21 20.10 5.75
C LEU A 890 -6.96 18.76 5.78
N THR A 891 -7.74 18.47 4.73
CA THR A 891 -8.66 17.30 4.70
C THR A 891 -8.43 16.36 3.53
N ASP A 892 -7.94 16.88 2.41
CA ASP A 892 -7.80 16.14 1.15
C ASP A 892 -6.45 16.51 0.52
N GLY A 893 -5.57 15.53 0.45
CA GLY A 893 -4.25 15.66 -0.15
C GLY A 893 -3.26 14.60 0.33
N VAL A 894 -2.07 14.63 -0.26
CA VAL A 894 -0.87 13.98 0.30
C VAL A 894 -0.06 15.08 0.96
N PHE A 895 0.31 14.91 2.22
CA PHE A 895 0.98 15.91 3.04
C PHE A 895 2.22 15.31 3.65
N ASN A 896 3.32 16.05 3.62
CA ASN A 896 4.55 15.69 4.31
C ASN A 896 4.67 16.56 5.57
N VAL A 897 4.73 15.92 6.74
CA VAL A 897 4.75 16.59 8.05
C VAL A 897 6.08 16.30 8.73
N GLU A 898 6.84 17.35 9.02
CA GLU A 898 8.14 17.23 9.67
C GLU A 898 7.97 17.37 11.18
N MET A 899 8.50 16.41 11.94
CA MET A 899 8.33 16.37 13.40
C MET A 899 9.62 16.00 14.14
N LYS A 900 9.78 16.51 15.35
CA LYS A 900 10.74 15.98 16.34
C LYS A 900 10.04 15.00 17.29
N MET A 901 10.64 13.85 17.54
CA MET A 901 10.33 13.00 18.68
C MET A 901 11.16 13.43 19.88
N THR A 902 10.60 14.32 20.71
CA THR A 902 11.25 14.84 21.92
C THR A 902 11.12 13.85 23.09
N PRO A 903 11.88 14.01 24.19
CA PRO A 903 11.68 13.22 25.41
C PRO A 903 10.24 13.26 25.97
N THR A 904 9.49 14.34 25.69
CA THR A 904 8.12 14.54 26.16
C THR A 904 7.05 14.15 25.12
N GLY A 905 7.46 13.61 23.98
CA GLY A 905 6.57 13.24 22.87
C GLY A 905 6.80 14.07 21.60
N PRO A 906 5.96 13.87 20.56
CA PRO A 906 6.16 14.51 19.27
C PRO A 906 5.90 16.03 19.33
N ARG A 907 6.65 16.79 18.53
CA ARG A 907 6.48 18.24 18.30
C ARG A 907 6.61 18.55 16.81
N LEU A 908 5.78 19.45 16.33
CA LEU A 908 5.72 19.88 14.93
C LEU A 908 6.92 20.78 14.60
N ILE A 909 7.53 20.58 13.43
CA ILE A 909 8.49 21.50 12.82
C ILE A 909 7.79 22.32 11.72
N GLU A 910 7.08 21.65 10.82
CA GLU A 910 6.30 22.25 9.72
C GLU A 910 5.38 21.25 9.02
N ILE A 911 4.46 21.77 8.19
CA ILE A 911 3.57 20.99 7.33
C ILE A 911 3.78 21.42 5.88
N ASN A 912 4.30 20.51 5.06
CA ASN A 912 4.34 20.67 3.61
C ASN A 912 3.00 20.20 3.03
N ALA A 913 2.20 21.14 2.51
CA ALA A 913 0.85 20.90 1.97
C ALA A 913 0.85 20.20 0.59
N ARG A 914 1.76 19.24 0.39
CA ARG A 914 1.99 18.44 -0.83
C ARG A 914 2.75 17.16 -0.48
N MET A 915 2.86 16.27 -1.46
CA MET A 915 3.68 15.06 -1.37
C MET A 915 5.15 15.38 -1.02
N GLY A 916 5.77 14.52 -0.21
CA GLY A 916 7.18 14.58 0.14
C GLY A 916 8.10 14.65 -1.09
N GLY A 917 9.17 15.45 -0.95
CA GLY A 917 10.16 15.64 -2.00
C GLY A 917 11.21 14.53 -2.07
N TYR A 918 12.27 14.78 -2.83
CA TYR A 918 13.45 13.93 -2.91
C TYR A 918 13.13 12.45 -3.26
N TYR A 919 13.67 11.51 -2.49
CA TYR A 919 13.54 10.06 -2.70
C TYR A 919 12.40 9.42 -1.90
N LEU A 920 11.67 10.19 -1.08
CA LEU A 920 10.68 9.66 -0.14
C LEU A 920 9.60 8.84 -0.84
N ARG A 921 9.05 9.35 -1.95
CA ARG A 921 8.07 8.64 -2.80
C ARG A 921 8.61 7.29 -3.25
N ASP A 922 9.83 7.26 -3.77
CA ASP A 922 10.44 6.04 -4.31
C ASP A 922 10.75 5.03 -3.19
N TRP A 923 11.19 5.51 -2.02
CA TRP A 923 11.44 4.67 -0.85
C TRP A 923 10.13 4.08 -0.31
N ILE A 924 9.06 4.86 -0.20
CA ILE A 924 7.74 4.39 0.21
C ILE A 924 7.26 3.28 -0.72
N ARG A 925 7.43 3.47 -2.03
CA ARG A 925 7.08 2.45 -3.02
C ARG A 925 7.92 1.17 -2.88
N VAL A 926 9.22 1.28 -2.67
CA VAL A 926 10.13 0.13 -2.55
C VAL A 926 9.94 -0.63 -1.23
N VAL A 927 9.76 0.10 -0.13
CA VAL A 927 9.64 -0.46 1.23
C VAL A 927 8.24 -1.01 1.49
N TYR A 928 7.20 -0.31 1.03
CA TYR A 928 5.80 -0.64 1.36
C TYR A 928 4.95 -1.06 0.17
N GLY A 929 5.46 -1.01 -1.07
CA GLY A 929 4.65 -1.27 -2.26
C GLY A 929 3.54 -0.23 -2.49
N ALA A 930 3.63 0.93 -1.83
CA ALA A 930 2.61 1.98 -1.86
C ALA A 930 2.94 3.06 -2.91
N ASP A 931 2.01 3.31 -3.83
CA ASP A 931 2.14 4.36 -4.85
C ASP A 931 1.43 5.63 -4.42
N ILE A 932 2.10 6.45 -3.60
CA ILE A 932 1.54 7.70 -3.09
C ILE A 932 1.35 8.76 -4.18
N LEU A 933 2.01 8.62 -5.34
CA LEU A 933 1.80 9.50 -6.49
C LEU A 933 0.45 9.20 -7.14
N LEU A 934 0.14 7.93 -7.37
CA LEU A 934 -1.20 7.51 -7.82
C LEU A 934 -2.27 7.97 -6.82
N ALA A 935 -1.99 7.84 -5.51
CA ALA A 935 -2.89 8.33 -4.48
C ALA A 935 -3.13 9.85 -4.56
N ALA A 936 -2.09 10.66 -4.81
CA ALA A 936 -2.23 12.10 -4.98
C ALA A 936 -3.15 12.45 -6.17
N PHE A 937 -2.98 11.77 -7.30
CA PHE A 937 -3.87 11.96 -8.46
C PHE A 937 -5.31 11.55 -8.16
N MET A 938 -5.52 10.42 -7.49
CA MET A 938 -6.85 9.95 -7.11
C MET A 938 -7.56 10.94 -6.17
N VAL A 939 -6.88 11.41 -5.13
CA VAL A 939 -7.44 12.36 -4.16
C VAL A 939 -7.83 13.67 -4.86
N ALA A 940 -6.98 14.18 -5.76
CA ALA A 940 -7.28 15.38 -6.55
C ALA A 940 -8.52 15.20 -7.44
N CYS A 941 -8.75 13.99 -7.95
CA CYS A 941 -9.93 13.61 -8.74
C CYS A 941 -11.18 13.29 -7.90
N GLY A 942 -11.17 13.46 -6.57
CA GLY A 942 -12.31 13.09 -5.74
C GLY A 942 -12.45 11.60 -5.43
N LEU A 943 -11.44 10.79 -5.75
CA LEU A 943 -11.47 9.35 -5.58
C LEU A 943 -10.68 8.94 -4.35
N ARG A 944 -11.24 8.04 -3.53
CA ARG A 944 -10.56 7.51 -2.36
C ARG A 944 -9.50 6.48 -2.80
N PRO A 945 -8.20 6.69 -2.54
CA PRO A 945 -7.20 5.68 -2.85
C PRO A 945 -7.27 4.51 -1.86
N ARG A 946 -6.90 3.33 -2.35
CA ARG A 946 -6.65 2.12 -1.57
C ARG A 946 -5.16 1.82 -1.61
N ILE A 947 -4.51 2.10 -0.50
CA ILE A 947 -3.09 1.91 -0.31
C ILE A 947 -2.93 0.70 0.60
N PRO A 948 -2.39 -0.42 0.09
CA PRO A 948 -2.14 -1.58 0.94
C PRO A 948 -1.17 -1.20 2.08
N GLU A 949 -1.48 -1.63 3.29
CA GLU A 949 -0.51 -1.55 4.39
C GLU A 949 0.44 -2.73 4.27
N ALA A 950 1.62 -2.56 3.68
CA ALA A 950 2.65 -3.59 3.73
C ALA A 950 3.19 -3.72 5.16
N SER A 951 2.65 -4.69 5.88
CA SER A 951 3.11 -5.09 7.20
C SER A 951 3.36 -6.61 7.22
N PRO A 952 4.61 -7.08 7.35
CA PRO A 952 5.83 -6.29 7.54
C PRO A 952 6.31 -5.57 6.25
N PRO A 953 7.21 -4.58 6.37
CA PRO A 953 7.86 -3.92 5.23
C PRO A 953 8.66 -4.91 4.36
N LEU A 954 8.77 -4.62 3.06
CA LEU A 954 9.40 -5.50 2.06
C LEU A 954 10.93 -5.49 2.09
N CYS A 955 11.53 -4.42 2.61
CA CYS A 955 12.96 -4.25 2.83
C CYS A 955 13.24 -3.03 3.73
N HIS A 956 14.50 -2.80 4.06
CA HIS A 956 15.02 -1.63 4.74
C HIS A 956 15.94 -0.84 3.80
N LEU A 957 15.77 0.48 3.79
CA LEU A 957 16.59 1.45 3.09
C LEU A 957 17.23 2.39 4.10
N ILE A 958 18.54 2.61 3.95
CA ILE A 958 19.29 3.60 4.72
C ILE A 958 20.16 4.35 3.73
N GLY A 959 20.20 5.67 3.84
CA GLY A 959 20.95 6.51 2.91
C GLY A 959 21.54 7.75 3.55
N VAL A 960 22.51 8.34 2.87
CA VAL A 960 23.14 9.61 3.21
C VAL A 960 22.90 10.65 2.12
N MET A 961 22.74 11.90 2.54
CA MET A 961 22.72 13.06 1.68
C MET A 961 24.15 13.46 1.32
N CYS A 962 24.45 13.63 0.04
CA CYS A 962 25.69 14.24 -0.42
C CYS A 962 25.45 15.74 -0.63
N ILE A 963 26.02 16.56 0.25
CA ILE A 963 26.01 18.02 0.14
C ILE A 963 27.22 18.54 -0.64
N LEU A 964 27.03 19.58 -1.46
CA LEU A 964 28.08 20.06 -2.37
C LEU A 964 29.34 20.58 -1.65
N PRO A 965 29.27 21.39 -0.58
CA PRO A 965 30.48 21.92 0.06
C PRO A 965 31.45 20.84 0.54
N GLN A 966 30.93 19.67 0.95
CA GLN A 966 31.74 18.56 1.44
C GLN A 966 32.12 17.57 0.33
N HIS A 967 31.20 17.31 -0.61
CA HIS A 967 31.36 16.21 -1.55
C HIS A 967 31.73 16.63 -2.98
N PHE A 968 31.90 17.93 -3.26
CA PHE A 968 32.14 18.41 -4.63
C PHE A 968 33.32 17.71 -5.34
N ARG A 969 34.42 17.48 -4.62
CA ARG A 969 35.60 16.80 -5.19
C ARG A 969 35.29 15.35 -5.54
N VAL A 970 34.68 14.60 -4.63
CA VAL A 970 34.36 13.18 -4.83
C VAL A 970 33.24 12.98 -5.85
N LEU A 971 32.26 13.87 -5.91
CA LEU A 971 31.21 13.90 -6.94
C LEU A 971 31.73 14.21 -8.35
N LYS A 972 32.99 14.66 -8.49
CA LYS A 972 33.69 14.80 -9.77
C LYS A 972 34.62 13.63 -10.10
N THR A 973 34.92 12.77 -9.12
CA THR A 973 35.92 11.71 -9.26
C THR A 973 35.34 10.35 -8.88
N THR A 974 35.52 9.90 -7.65
CA THR A 974 35.21 8.54 -7.16
C THR A 974 33.71 8.26 -7.04
N ALA A 975 32.91 9.29 -6.79
CA ALA A 975 31.46 9.25 -6.67
C ALA A 975 30.78 10.06 -7.78
N SER A 976 31.35 10.07 -8.99
CA SER A 976 30.75 10.78 -10.12
C SER A 976 29.35 10.26 -10.44
N SER A 977 28.51 11.11 -11.05
CA SER A 977 27.14 10.69 -11.40
C SER A 977 27.10 9.46 -12.31
N GLU A 978 28.11 9.26 -13.17
CA GLU A 978 28.21 8.06 -14.02
C GLU A 978 28.48 6.81 -13.18
N VAL A 979 29.43 6.89 -12.24
CA VAL A 979 29.76 5.79 -11.32
C VAL A 979 28.56 5.44 -10.44
N LEU A 980 27.90 6.45 -9.86
CA LEU A 980 26.73 6.23 -9.00
C LEU A 980 25.56 5.60 -9.77
N ARG A 981 25.31 6.02 -11.02
CA ARG A 981 24.30 5.39 -11.90
C ARG A 981 24.67 3.95 -12.26
N LEU A 982 25.95 3.66 -12.51
CA LEU A 982 26.41 2.29 -12.79
C LEU A 982 26.25 1.37 -11.58
N LEU A 983 26.60 1.84 -10.38
CA LEU A 983 26.40 1.08 -9.14
C LEU A 983 24.91 0.88 -8.85
N HIS A 984 24.09 1.89 -9.16
CA HIS A 984 22.64 1.79 -9.08
C HIS A 984 22.07 0.73 -10.01
N SER A 985 22.46 0.73 -11.29
CA SER A 985 21.98 -0.26 -12.27
C SER A 985 22.42 -1.69 -11.94
N ARG A 986 23.51 -1.86 -11.18
CA ARG A 986 23.97 -3.15 -10.66
C ARG A 986 23.32 -3.55 -9.33
N GLY A 987 22.46 -2.70 -8.75
CA GLY A 987 21.80 -2.96 -7.47
C GLY A 987 22.71 -2.89 -6.25
N VAL A 988 23.92 -2.31 -6.37
CA VAL A 988 24.87 -2.17 -5.24
C VAL A 988 24.43 -1.04 -4.32
N ILE A 989 23.94 0.06 -4.91
CA ILE A 989 23.39 1.21 -4.20
C ILE A 989 22.06 1.63 -4.83
N ARG A 990 21.35 2.52 -4.15
CA ARG A 990 20.29 3.34 -4.70
C ARG A 990 20.78 4.76 -4.80
N PHE A 991 20.69 5.33 -5.99
CA PHE A 991 21.14 6.69 -6.28
C PHE A 991 19.94 7.54 -6.65
N SER A 992 19.74 8.67 -5.95
CA SER A 992 18.69 9.64 -6.25
C SER A 992 19.32 11.01 -6.45
N GLN A 993 19.33 11.51 -7.68
CA GLN A 993 19.83 12.83 -8.02
C GLN A 993 18.76 13.88 -7.73
N LEU A 994 19.11 14.95 -7.01
CA LEU A 994 18.16 15.99 -6.57
C LEU A 994 18.28 17.26 -7.42
N VAL A 995 19.48 17.54 -7.93
CA VAL A 995 19.82 18.73 -8.72
C VAL A 995 20.60 18.32 -9.97
N ASP A 996 20.33 18.99 -11.10
CA ASP A 996 20.96 18.67 -12.38
C ASP A 996 22.40 19.13 -12.49
N GLU A 997 22.68 20.28 -11.88
CA GLU A 997 23.95 20.96 -12.02
C GLU A 997 24.77 20.88 -10.74
N LEU A 998 26.04 20.54 -10.91
CA LEU A 998 27.02 20.48 -9.82
C LEU A 998 27.62 21.88 -9.57
N ILE A 999 26.82 22.80 -9.02
CA ILE A 999 27.24 24.19 -8.76
C ILE A 999 27.40 24.43 -7.25
N LEU A 1000 28.61 24.81 -6.83
CA LEU A 1000 28.86 25.24 -5.45
C LEU A 1000 28.10 26.54 -5.14
N ARG A 1001 27.27 26.50 -4.10
CA ARG A 1001 26.49 27.65 -3.61
C ARG A 1001 26.96 28.04 -2.20
N VAL A 1002 26.59 29.25 -1.78
CA VAL A 1002 26.97 29.82 -0.46
C VAL A 1002 26.32 29.04 0.69
N TYR A 1003 25.08 28.60 0.52
CA TYR A 1003 24.37 27.77 1.51
C TYR A 1003 24.51 26.27 1.18
N GLU A 1004 24.55 25.44 2.23
CA GLU A 1004 24.55 23.99 2.09
C GLU A 1004 23.30 23.54 1.33
N ASN A 1005 23.51 22.75 0.27
CA ASN A 1005 22.44 22.20 -0.54
C ASN A 1005 22.74 20.74 -0.86
N ALA A 1006 21.72 19.88 -0.73
CA ALA A 1006 21.82 18.48 -1.07
C ALA A 1006 21.82 18.29 -2.58
N TYR A 1007 22.81 17.58 -3.10
CA TYR A 1007 22.94 17.26 -4.54
C TYR A 1007 22.31 15.92 -4.89
N CYS A 1008 22.60 14.89 -4.09
CA CYS A 1008 22.07 13.55 -4.27
C CYS A 1008 21.92 12.81 -2.95
N ASN A 1009 21.14 11.72 -2.98
CA ASN A 1009 21.09 10.72 -1.94
C ASN A 1009 21.71 9.40 -2.45
N VAL A 1010 22.54 8.78 -1.60
CA VAL A 1010 23.10 7.44 -1.82
C VAL A 1010 22.62 6.53 -0.71
N ALA A 1011 21.99 5.42 -1.07
CA ALA A 1011 21.37 4.49 -0.12
C ALA A 1011 21.70 3.02 -0.42
N CYS A 1012 21.54 2.15 0.58
CA CYS A 1012 21.64 0.70 0.43
C CYS A 1012 20.34 0.03 0.87
N GLN A 1013 20.02 -1.10 0.23
CA GLN A 1013 18.80 -1.87 0.44
C GLN A 1013 19.14 -3.27 0.96
N SER A 1014 18.48 -3.70 2.03
CA SER A 1014 18.60 -5.06 2.55
C SER A 1014 17.29 -5.53 3.19
N GLN A 1015 17.14 -6.84 3.39
CA GLN A 1015 16.05 -7.40 4.21
C GLN A 1015 16.28 -7.13 5.70
N ASP A 1016 17.55 -7.05 6.11
CA ASP A 1016 17.97 -6.74 7.46
C ASP A 1016 18.49 -5.30 7.56
N ARG A 1017 18.08 -4.60 8.63
CA ARG A 1017 18.38 -3.17 8.83
C ARG A 1017 19.86 -2.90 9.09
N ASP A 1018 20.53 -3.76 9.87
CA ASP A 1018 21.94 -3.59 10.21
C ASP A 1018 22.83 -3.92 9.01
N ALA A 1019 22.43 -4.90 8.21
CA ALA A 1019 23.07 -5.20 6.94
C ALA A 1019 22.99 -4.01 5.97
N ALA A 1020 21.83 -3.34 5.82
CA ALA A 1020 21.73 -2.13 4.98
C ALA A 1020 22.65 -1.01 5.49
N ARG A 1021 22.73 -0.82 6.81
CA ARG A 1021 23.58 0.20 7.45
C ARG A 1021 25.07 -0.06 7.21
N LEU A 1022 25.51 -1.31 7.40
CA LEU A 1022 26.91 -1.71 7.18
C LEU A 1022 27.30 -1.62 5.70
N GLN A 1023 26.42 -2.05 4.79
CA GLN A 1023 26.64 -1.91 3.35
C GLN A 1023 26.81 -0.44 2.95
N LEU A 1024 25.97 0.45 3.46
CA LEU A 1024 26.08 1.88 3.19
C LEU A 1024 27.40 2.46 3.72
N LEU A 1025 27.79 2.11 4.95
CA LEU A 1025 29.06 2.55 5.53
C LEU A 1025 30.24 2.14 4.66
N SER A 1026 30.30 0.87 4.24
CA SER A 1026 31.35 0.38 3.36
C SER A 1026 31.32 1.08 2.00
N ALA A 1027 30.14 1.28 1.40
CA ALA A 1027 30.01 1.99 0.13
C ALA A 1027 30.51 3.43 0.22
N CYS A 1028 30.12 4.17 1.27
CA CYS A 1028 30.54 5.55 1.49
C CYS A 1028 32.05 5.67 1.72
N GLN A 1029 32.67 4.72 2.43
CA GLN A 1029 34.12 4.67 2.62
C GLN A 1029 34.86 4.41 1.29
N ILE A 1030 34.40 3.45 0.50
CA ILE A 1030 35.00 3.13 -0.81
C ILE A 1030 34.86 4.31 -1.79
N LEU A 1031 33.72 4.99 -1.78
CA LEU A 1031 33.44 6.13 -2.66
C LEU A 1031 34.09 7.44 -2.19
N GLY A 1032 34.62 7.49 -0.96
CA GLY A 1032 35.16 8.71 -0.35
C GLY A 1032 34.10 9.71 0.09
N ILE A 1033 32.84 9.29 0.21
CA ILE A 1033 31.75 10.11 0.77
C ILE A 1033 31.96 10.29 2.28
N ASP A 1034 32.45 9.25 2.96
CA ASP A 1034 32.82 9.32 4.38
C ASP A 1034 34.14 10.09 4.56
N SER A 1035 34.16 11.04 5.48
CA SER A 1035 35.34 11.86 5.78
C SER A 1035 35.32 12.36 7.23
N PRO A 1036 36.46 12.84 7.78
CA PRO A 1036 36.48 13.41 9.13
C PRO A 1036 35.49 14.58 9.34
N ASP A 1037 35.25 15.39 8.31
CA ASP A 1037 34.35 16.56 8.34
C ASP A 1037 32.88 16.21 8.00
N TYR A 1038 32.66 14.99 7.50
CA TYR A 1038 31.36 14.41 7.20
C TYR A 1038 31.32 12.93 7.66
N PRO A 1039 31.35 12.68 8.99
CA PRO A 1039 31.45 11.33 9.52
C PRO A 1039 30.13 10.57 9.36
N VAL A 1040 30.04 9.70 8.35
CA VAL A 1040 28.82 8.97 8.02
C VAL A 1040 28.36 8.09 9.20
N SER A 1041 29.30 7.50 9.93
CA SER A 1041 29.00 6.69 11.12
C SER A 1041 28.24 7.44 12.22
N TYR A 1042 28.47 8.75 12.37
CA TYR A 1042 27.73 9.62 13.28
C TYR A 1042 26.34 9.93 12.75
N PHE A 1043 26.20 10.24 11.46
CA PHE A 1043 24.88 10.51 10.86
C PHE A 1043 23.95 9.28 10.83
N LEU A 1044 24.53 8.07 10.92
CA LEU A 1044 23.79 6.81 11.05
C LEU A 1044 23.67 6.33 12.52
N SER A 1045 23.98 7.19 13.50
CA SER A 1045 24.05 6.78 14.91
C SER A 1045 22.69 6.66 15.58
N ASP A 1046 21.69 7.42 15.13
CA ASP A 1046 20.31 7.37 15.61
C ASP A 1046 19.52 6.15 15.09
N PHE A 1047 20.05 5.47 14.06
CA PHE A 1047 19.46 4.27 13.46
C PHE A 1047 20.01 3.01 14.15
N LYS A 1048 19.68 2.82 15.43
CA LYS A 1048 20.14 1.69 16.26
C LYS A 1048 19.03 1.07 17.08
#